data_AF-A0A4Q9QTT7-F1
#
_entry.id   AF-A0A4Q9QTT7-F1
#
_cell.length_a   1.000
_cell.length_b   1.000
_cell.length_c   1.000
_cell.angle_alpha   90.00
_cell.angle_beta   90.00
_cell.angle_gamma   90.00
#
_symmetry.space_group_name_H-M   'P 1'
#
loop_
_entity.id
_entity.type
_entity.pdbx_description
1 polymer ?
#
loop_
_entity_poly.entity_id
_entity_poly.type
_entity_poly.pdbx_seq_one_letter_code
_entity_poly.pdbx_strand_id
1 'polypeptide(L)'
;MLVLGGEICRELPISSVTSAPTGVYLICACHHAQLDEQSVAAGRVLAKARQAKNIRFKIVGGPEVLLSKDGVSGPSADELHIILAPTLAATSAGFLNLPDEPLRLLPLADLITIFDSLKSLEDLHRYWAFCDGQRSALNPFSRGPADLFASFKDTDEVLVDGAVEPSMISLDPSWGTSWRFKVLAEFWSRAPRVFPGGTSSWRLSEGTEGVIEMSSRGRKVIAYSTLVGDCTVQALLEIKDDLDLEDGRMIDLFIQILADSSFRCRGLLAAAPLFQLDHVLFVCERSASSTIIEDDGADSGTAKNAGPVVTAAEGSFGRAAVVHLDVDVRVVLAGLTDATDGSFEVQCLAETIRKSHDALGMALPEGLDEAVVSTAGELARYTLRIANRRVDVPDHPSVVIPRMSDYKLARKQLAEVIRDLGLAPGRYALSEAKEKIDLASAQFRLHIERRLAQFDRLQLIRACIEQHDALLATERGRIERARQSLSHEVDYDRVDAVEEARKQYGTLARHYRYLLEKAVSSQATGPGEVTPDVLRELVGKVDWLMTLAGASDVLHNGVDVAGVAINDSFIPEVFYSDGSNDREIRFAREYAKTRLGLGENRKDVVEGESEALLESADFNNAFEADLGFNLSDLFTSLCVLAQAQHRGLAKELSLSYGASPDILAGKLASEIKDLGQEKAERIVAFLTLSEMGLLRLAGRDTQEEEVPYWEHSKRIHRYAIRPLVQVGDELRWGAESASRCMFNWMSSVRDGYLPADCSWPNIELVVRQVKASIERRLEFRSEEIFRRHTPFVARGIDFYRKFRTEGFEDVGDFDVLAYWPDHDLLVAVECKYNQPFYTMKDGRRLRDKIFGHKEDNKGQIGKVLRRGAFLEQHRTRMLELLGWPKPVNAAERYVELYVSRDIYYWMVHPPYPVPTHFVRVSTLDSWLKTELFTAASLP
;
A
#
# COMPACT_ATOMS: atom_id res chain seq x y z
N MET A 1 -33.62 28.11 -10.54
CA MET A 1 -35.09 28.13 -10.55
C MET A 1 -35.61 26.73 -10.31
N LEU A 2 -36.38 26.52 -9.25
CA LEU A 2 -37.02 25.24 -8.92
C LEU A 2 -38.42 25.20 -9.52
N VAL A 3 -38.76 24.11 -10.19
CA VAL A 3 -40.09 23.86 -10.76
C VAL A 3 -40.67 22.60 -10.12
N LEU A 4 -41.82 22.72 -9.47
CA LEU A 4 -42.54 21.62 -8.82
C LEU A 4 -43.87 21.41 -9.53
N GLY A 5 -44.09 20.23 -10.11
CA GLY A 5 -45.36 19.90 -10.77
C GLY A 5 -45.71 20.78 -11.98
N GLY A 6 -44.75 21.50 -12.56
CA GLY A 6 -44.96 22.43 -13.67
C GLY A 6 -45.05 23.91 -13.24
N GLU A 7 -45.05 24.20 -11.95
CA GLU A 7 -45.08 25.56 -11.41
C GLU A 7 -43.72 26.02 -10.90
N ILE A 8 -43.34 27.26 -11.20
CA ILE A 8 -42.09 27.85 -10.71
C ILE A 8 -42.25 28.21 -9.23
N CYS A 9 -41.43 27.62 -8.38
CA CYS A 9 -41.37 27.95 -6.95
C CYS A 9 -40.77 29.34 -6.77
N ARG A 10 -41.61 30.33 -6.43
CA ARG A 10 -41.21 31.71 -6.12
C ARG A 10 -41.15 32.02 -4.62
N GLU A 11 -41.63 31.09 -3.79
CA GLU A 11 -41.74 31.25 -2.34
C GLU A 11 -40.38 31.21 -1.61
N LEU A 12 -39.33 30.68 -2.28
CA LEU A 12 -38.01 30.50 -1.70
C LEU A 12 -36.93 31.05 -2.65
N PRO A 13 -36.10 32.03 -2.21
CA PRO A 13 -34.99 32.55 -3.01
C PRO A 13 -33.83 31.56 -2.98
N ILE A 14 -33.68 30.78 -4.05
CA ILE A 14 -32.56 29.84 -4.21
C ILE A 14 -31.36 30.61 -4.77
N SER A 15 -30.32 30.73 -3.97
CA SER A 15 -29.08 31.44 -4.32
C SER A 15 -28.09 30.54 -5.06
N SER A 16 -28.03 29.26 -4.70
CA SER A 16 -27.19 28.27 -5.36
C SER A 16 -27.81 26.88 -5.29
N VAL A 17 -27.45 26.03 -6.25
CA VAL A 17 -27.84 24.63 -6.32
C VAL A 17 -26.58 23.81 -6.55
N THR A 18 -26.40 22.74 -5.78
CA THR A 18 -25.35 21.76 -6.02
C THR A 18 -25.93 20.36 -5.87
N SER A 19 -25.36 19.39 -6.58
CA SER A 19 -25.85 18.01 -6.61
C SER A 19 -24.71 17.02 -6.48
N ALA A 20 -25.00 15.90 -5.83
CA ALA A 20 -24.12 14.75 -5.65
C ALA A 20 -24.93 13.46 -5.81
N PRO A 21 -24.27 12.29 -5.89
CA PRO A 21 -24.96 11.00 -5.76
C PRO A 21 -25.80 10.89 -4.47
N THR A 22 -25.44 11.63 -3.43
CA THR A 22 -26.15 11.67 -2.13
C THR A 22 -27.37 12.60 -2.11
N GLY A 23 -27.63 13.35 -3.18
CA GLY A 23 -28.81 14.22 -3.30
C GLY A 23 -28.52 15.63 -3.84
N VAL A 24 -29.54 16.49 -3.82
CA VAL A 24 -29.51 17.87 -4.31
C VAL A 24 -29.64 18.86 -3.14
N TYR A 25 -28.73 19.82 -3.07
CA TYR A 25 -28.67 20.83 -2.03
C TYR A 25 -29.04 22.21 -2.59
N LEU A 26 -30.06 22.84 -2.00
CA LEU A 26 -30.50 24.19 -2.28
C LEU A 26 -29.99 25.14 -1.21
N ILE A 27 -29.12 26.06 -1.59
CA ILE A 27 -28.59 27.09 -0.70
C ILE A 27 -29.45 28.34 -0.87
N CYS A 28 -30.12 28.75 0.20
CA CYS A 28 -31.04 29.88 0.21
C CYS A 28 -30.49 30.97 1.13
N ALA A 29 -29.79 31.94 0.55
CA ALA A 29 -29.30 33.09 1.30
C ALA A 29 -30.48 34.00 1.66
N CYS A 30 -30.54 34.42 2.91
CA CYS A 30 -31.58 35.30 3.41
C CYS A 30 -31.01 36.31 4.40
N HIS A 31 -31.72 37.42 4.61
CA HIS A 31 -31.37 38.31 5.71
C HIS A 31 -31.77 37.66 7.04
N HIS A 32 -30.95 37.75 8.09
CA HIS A 32 -31.23 37.10 9.38
C HIS A 32 -32.62 37.45 9.95
N ALA A 33 -33.11 38.68 9.74
CA ALA A 33 -34.45 39.10 10.16
C ALA A 33 -35.61 38.38 9.46
N GLN A 34 -35.35 37.72 8.33
CA GLN A 34 -36.34 36.94 7.56
C GLN A 34 -36.20 35.43 7.79
N LEU A 35 -35.31 35.00 8.69
CA LEU A 35 -34.96 33.59 8.84
C LEU A 35 -36.18 32.72 9.18
N ASP A 36 -37.01 33.15 10.13
CA ASP A 36 -38.21 32.40 10.54
C ASP A 36 -39.22 32.27 9.39
N GLU A 37 -39.47 33.36 8.65
CA GLU A 37 -40.35 33.35 7.48
C GLU A 37 -39.83 32.42 6.37
N GLN A 38 -38.52 32.47 6.10
CA GLN A 38 -37.86 31.64 5.11
C GLN A 38 -37.80 30.17 5.52
N SER A 39 -37.69 29.88 6.82
CA SER A 39 -37.79 28.52 7.35
C SER A 39 -39.17 27.91 7.08
N VAL A 40 -40.25 28.65 7.38
CA VAL A 40 -41.62 28.22 7.09
C VAL A 40 -41.84 28.06 5.59
N ALA A 41 -41.30 28.95 4.76
CA ALA A 41 -41.37 28.82 3.30
C ALA A 41 -40.64 27.55 2.81
N ALA A 42 -39.41 27.32 3.28
CA ALA A 42 -38.61 26.15 2.92
C ALA A 42 -39.29 24.83 3.32
N GLY A 43 -39.90 24.76 4.51
CA GLY A 43 -40.65 23.59 4.96
C GLY A 43 -41.84 23.27 4.04
N ARG A 44 -42.59 24.30 3.61
CA ARG A 44 -43.69 24.15 2.64
C ARG A 44 -43.19 23.68 1.27
N VAL A 45 -42.06 24.20 0.80
CA VAL A 45 -41.45 23.79 -0.48
C VAL A 45 -41.03 22.32 -0.43
N LEU A 46 -40.42 21.87 0.66
CA LEU A 46 -39.97 20.49 0.83
C LEU A 46 -41.16 19.51 0.91
N ALA A 47 -42.25 19.91 1.60
CA ALA A 47 -43.50 19.15 1.62
C ALA A 47 -44.16 19.07 0.23
N LYS A 48 -44.19 20.17 -0.53
CA LYS A 48 -44.69 20.19 -1.93
C LYS A 48 -43.83 19.31 -2.84
N ALA A 49 -42.51 19.33 -2.66
CA ALA A 49 -41.57 18.51 -3.45
C ALA A 49 -41.86 17.02 -3.27
N ARG A 50 -42.05 16.54 -2.03
CA ARG A 50 -42.41 15.14 -1.75
C ARG A 50 -43.70 14.65 -2.41
N GLN A 51 -44.62 15.55 -2.72
CA GLN A 51 -45.89 15.23 -3.38
C GLN A 51 -45.85 15.46 -4.90
N ALA A 52 -44.83 16.14 -5.40
CA ALA A 52 -44.73 16.51 -6.81
C ALA A 52 -44.34 15.31 -7.68
N LYS A 53 -45.03 15.13 -8.81
CA LYS A 53 -44.70 14.06 -9.76
C LYS A 53 -43.45 14.35 -10.60
N ASN A 54 -43.15 15.63 -10.81
CA ASN A 54 -42.02 16.13 -11.59
C ASN A 54 -41.37 17.27 -10.81
N ILE A 55 -40.08 17.14 -10.50
CA ILE A 55 -39.27 18.20 -9.89
C ILE A 55 -38.14 18.52 -10.87
N ARG A 56 -37.95 19.81 -11.19
CA ARG A 56 -36.90 20.24 -12.11
C ARG A 56 -36.13 21.43 -11.57
N PHE A 57 -34.85 21.47 -11.87
CA PHE A 57 -33.99 22.61 -11.61
C PHE A 57 -33.54 23.21 -12.92
N LYS A 58 -33.69 24.53 -13.03
CA LYS A 58 -33.09 25.32 -14.09
C LYS A 58 -32.04 26.22 -13.48
N ILE A 59 -30.77 25.92 -13.73
CA ILE A 59 -29.64 26.78 -13.38
C ILE A 59 -29.59 27.92 -14.40
N VAL A 60 -29.37 29.16 -13.96
CA VAL A 60 -29.27 30.30 -14.88
C VAL A 60 -28.04 30.11 -15.76
N GLY A 61 -28.24 29.89 -17.06
CA GLY A 61 -27.16 29.60 -18.02
C GLY A 61 -26.61 28.17 -18.00
N GLY A 62 -27.22 27.25 -17.25
CA GLY A 62 -26.79 25.85 -17.15
C GLY A 62 -27.85 24.84 -17.63
N PRO A 63 -27.52 23.54 -17.64
CA PRO A 63 -28.44 22.48 -18.03
C PRO A 63 -29.63 22.36 -17.07
N GLU A 64 -30.77 21.91 -17.60
CA GLU A 64 -31.95 21.58 -16.81
C GLU A 64 -31.77 20.18 -16.19
N VAL A 65 -31.92 20.06 -14.87
CA VAL A 65 -31.80 18.79 -14.15
C VAL A 65 -33.19 18.30 -13.75
N LEU A 66 -33.56 17.08 -14.14
CA LEU A 66 -34.82 16.43 -13.79
C LEU A 66 -34.59 15.46 -12.62
N LEU A 67 -35.43 15.51 -11.59
CA LEU A 67 -35.46 14.50 -10.53
C LEU A 67 -36.41 13.37 -10.89
N SER A 68 -36.00 12.12 -10.63
CA SER A 68 -36.80 10.92 -10.87
C SER A 68 -37.79 10.69 -9.73
N LYS A 69 -38.94 10.09 -10.06
CA LYS A 69 -40.02 9.84 -9.11
C LYS A 69 -39.80 8.59 -8.26
N ASP A 70 -38.84 7.78 -8.67
CA ASP A 70 -38.56 6.40 -8.27
C ASP A 70 -37.07 6.18 -7.93
N GLY A 71 -36.22 7.20 -8.06
CA GLY A 71 -34.79 7.14 -7.74
C GLY A 71 -33.92 6.40 -8.78
N VAL A 72 -34.54 5.66 -9.71
CA VAL A 72 -33.84 4.78 -10.66
C VAL A 72 -33.11 5.54 -11.78
N SER A 73 -33.52 6.78 -12.08
CA SER A 73 -32.99 7.59 -13.21
C SER A 73 -32.54 9.00 -12.81
N GLY A 74 -32.38 9.26 -11.51
CA GLY A 74 -31.95 10.56 -10.96
C GLY A 74 -32.42 10.72 -9.51
N PRO A 75 -32.03 11.81 -8.81
CA PRO A 75 -32.33 11.96 -7.39
C PRO A 75 -33.85 12.07 -7.14
N SER A 76 -34.32 11.62 -5.98
CA SER A 76 -35.73 11.65 -5.58
C SER A 76 -36.09 12.91 -4.76
N ALA A 77 -37.37 13.10 -4.45
CA ALA A 77 -37.83 14.20 -3.62
C ALA A 77 -37.31 14.14 -2.16
N ASP A 78 -36.97 12.95 -1.67
CA ASP A 78 -36.42 12.76 -0.32
C ASP A 78 -34.92 13.05 -0.24
N GLU A 79 -34.25 13.14 -1.40
CA GLU A 79 -32.85 13.51 -1.55
C GLU A 79 -32.69 15.03 -1.80
N LEU A 80 -33.76 15.81 -1.62
CA LEU A 80 -33.74 17.27 -1.67
C LEU A 80 -33.44 17.86 -0.30
N HIS A 81 -32.30 18.53 -0.18
CA HIS A 81 -31.85 19.22 1.03
C HIS A 81 -31.92 20.73 0.84
N ILE A 82 -32.42 21.45 1.85
CA ILE A 82 -32.44 22.93 1.86
C ILE A 82 -31.56 23.42 3.01
N ILE A 83 -30.58 24.27 2.66
CA ILE A 83 -29.70 24.95 3.61
C ILE A 83 -30.05 26.44 3.59
N LEU A 84 -30.51 26.95 4.72
CA LEU A 84 -30.72 28.38 4.94
C LEU A 84 -29.39 29.03 5.32
N ALA A 85 -29.01 30.10 4.62
CA ALA A 85 -27.76 30.80 4.81
C ALA A 85 -27.99 32.27 5.22
N PRO A 86 -28.28 32.55 6.50
CA PRO A 86 -28.55 33.91 6.93
C PRO A 86 -27.29 34.79 6.85
N THR A 87 -27.45 35.99 6.32
CA THR A 87 -26.44 37.05 6.39
C THR A 87 -26.59 37.81 7.70
N LEU A 88 -25.60 37.65 8.58
CA LEU A 88 -25.53 38.36 9.85
C LEU A 88 -24.83 39.69 9.63
N ALA A 89 -25.54 40.80 9.88
CA ALA A 89 -25.04 42.16 9.68
C ALA A 89 -24.58 42.83 10.99
N ALA A 90 -24.70 42.15 12.13
CA ALA A 90 -24.44 42.72 13.46
C ALA A 90 -23.55 41.79 14.29
N THR A 91 -22.66 42.39 15.11
CA THR A 91 -21.79 41.69 16.07
C THR A 91 -22.39 41.62 17.48
N SER A 92 -23.63 42.10 17.66
CA SER A 92 -24.34 42.03 18.93
C SER A 92 -24.73 40.59 19.28
N ALA A 93 -24.68 40.24 20.56
CA ALA A 93 -25.17 38.95 21.04
C ALA A 93 -26.65 38.76 20.64
N GLY A 94 -26.95 37.61 20.04
CA GLY A 94 -28.28 37.26 19.58
C GLY A 94 -28.41 35.74 19.45
N PHE A 95 -29.65 35.25 19.50
CA PHE A 95 -29.97 33.84 19.31
C PHE A 95 -30.66 33.66 17.97
N LEU A 96 -30.27 32.63 17.23
CA LEU A 96 -30.98 32.20 16.02
C LEU A 96 -31.81 30.97 16.35
N ASN A 97 -33.07 30.99 15.94
CA ASN A 97 -33.91 29.79 15.99
C ASN A 97 -33.40 28.79 14.95
N LEU A 98 -33.06 27.57 15.40
CA LEU A 98 -32.74 26.49 14.49
C LEU A 98 -34.03 26.02 13.80
N PRO A 99 -34.03 25.84 12.47
CA PRO A 99 -35.19 25.30 11.77
C PRO A 99 -35.39 23.82 12.14
N ASP A 100 -36.63 23.34 12.03
CA ASP A 100 -36.93 21.92 12.21
C ASP A 100 -36.36 21.06 11.08
N GLU A 101 -35.95 19.83 11.40
CA GLU A 101 -35.47 18.86 10.41
C GLU A 101 -36.56 18.57 9.35
N PRO A 102 -36.18 18.39 8.07
CA PRO A 102 -34.83 18.17 7.54
C PRO A 102 -34.10 19.44 7.07
N LEU A 103 -34.60 20.64 7.41
CA LEU A 103 -33.93 21.90 7.03
C LEU A 103 -32.64 22.07 7.82
N ARG A 104 -31.60 22.62 7.17
CA ARG A 104 -30.31 22.93 7.80
C ARG A 104 -30.07 24.44 7.81
N LEU A 105 -29.33 24.91 8.80
CA LEU A 105 -28.95 26.31 8.95
C LEU A 105 -27.42 26.41 8.98
N LEU A 106 -26.85 27.24 8.10
CA LEU A 106 -25.44 27.58 8.12
C LEU A 106 -25.30 29.09 7.92
N PRO A 107 -25.03 29.89 8.97
CA PRO A 107 -24.69 31.30 8.81
C PRO A 107 -23.63 31.49 7.72
N LEU A 108 -23.70 32.58 6.95
CA LEU A 108 -22.89 32.71 5.72
C LEU A 108 -21.39 32.46 5.93
N ALA A 109 -20.82 32.94 7.05
CA ALA A 109 -19.42 32.70 7.38
C ALA A 109 -19.10 31.21 7.62
N ASP A 110 -19.97 30.49 8.31
CA ASP A 110 -19.84 29.05 8.54
C ASP A 110 -20.05 28.26 7.24
N LEU A 111 -21.02 28.67 6.41
CA LEU A 111 -21.25 28.08 5.11
C LEU A 111 -19.98 28.17 4.25
N ILE A 112 -19.36 29.35 4.16
CA ILE A 112 -18.10 29.53 3.43
C ILE A 112 -17.00 28.66 4.02
N THR A 113 -16.83 28.67 5.35
CA THR A 113 -15.80 27.89 6.06
C THR A 113 -15.91 26.40 5.78
N ILE A 114 -17.12 25.84 5.89
CA ILE A 114 -17.40 24.43 5.69
C ILE A 114 -17.24 24.06 4.22
N PHE A 115 -17.93 24.76 3.30
CA PHE A 115 -17.89 24.42 1.87
C PHE A 115 -16.50 24.59 1.27
N ASP A 116 -15.73 25.58 1.72
CA ASP A 116 -14.32 25.74 1.32
C ASP A 116 -13.39 24.68 1.93
N SER A 117 -13.90 23.77 2.75
CA SER A 117 -13.10 22.70 3.33
C SER A 117 -13.64 21.29 3.04
N LEU A 118 -14.69 21.18 2.23
CA LEU A 118 -15.23 19.89 1.79
C LEU A 118 -14.31 19.25 0.74
N LYS A 119 -13.98 17.96 0.92
CA LYS A 119 -13.32 17.16 -0.12
C LYS A 119 -14.34 16.66 -1.15
N SER A 120 -15.57 16.40 -0.72
CA SER A 120 -16.71 16.04 -1.56
C SER A 120 -18.00 16.46 -0.87
N LEU A 121 -19.13 16.40 -1.57
CA LEU A 121 -20.43 16.60 -0.95
C LEU A 121 -20.87 15.43 -0.05
N GLU A 122 -20.22 14.26 -0.17
CA GLU A 122 -20.41 13.15 0.78
C GLU A 122 -19.90 13.53 2.19
N ASP A 123 -18.80 14.29 2.29
CA ASP A 123 -18.32 14.85 3.57
C ASP A 123 -19.40 15.67 4.29
N LEU A 124 -20.23 16.41 3.54
CA LEU A 124 -21.28 17.24 4.11
C LEU A 124 -22.40 16.39 4.71
N HIS A 125 -22.77 15.29 4.05
CA HIS A 125 -23.76 14.36 4.57
C HIS A 125 -23.28 13.69 5.86
N ARG A 126 -22.01 13.25 5.90
CA ARG A 126 -21.38 12.65 7.10
C ARG A 126 -21.26 13.65 8.24
N TYR A 127 -20.92 14.89 7.94
CA TYR A 127 -20.93 15.97 8.93
C TYR A 127 -22.32 16.16 9.56
N TRP A 128 -23.40 16.14 8.76
CA TRP A 128 -24.74 16.25 9.31
C TRP A 128 -25.14 15.04 10.16
N ALA A 129 -24.82 13.82 9.72
CA ALA A 129 -25.02 12.62 10.53
C ALA A 129 -24.27 12.69 11.87
N PHE A 130 -23.04 13.22 11.85
CA PHE A 130 -22.27 13.53 13.06
C PHE A 130 -22.99 14.53 13.96
N CYS A 131 -23.43 15.68 13.43
CA CYS A 131 -24.15 16.69 14.21
C CYS A 131 -25.43 16.13 14.85
N ASP A 132 -26.21 15.37 14.11
CA ASP A 132 -27.47 14.79 14.58
C ASP A 132 -27.24 13.77 15.68
N GLY A 133 -26.22 12.92 15.52
CA GLY A 133 -25.84 11.91 16.51
C GLY A 133 -25.41 12.50 17.86
N GLN A 134 -24.92 13.74 17.88
CA GLN A 134 -24.44 14.41 19.10
C GLN A 134 -25.46 15.38 19.72
N ARG A 135 -26.64 15.57 19.10
CA ARG A 135 -27.59 16.63 19.46
C ARG A 135 -28.06 16.57 20.92
N SER A 136 -28.21 15.37 21.47
CA SER A 136 -28.66 15.15 22.86
C SER A 136 -27.56 15.35 23.90
N ALA A 137 -26.29 15.13 23.53
CA ALA A 137 -25.15 15.21 24.45
C ALA A 137 -24.52 16.62 24.47
N LEU A 138 -24.59 17.37 23.37
CA LEU A 138 -24.01 18.71 23.27
C LEU A 138 -24.82 19.75 24.02
N ASN A 139 -24.11 20.53 24.84
CA ASN A 139 -24.69 21.71 25.48
C ASN A 139 -25.13 22.76 24.41
N PRO A 140 -26.06 23.69 24.75
CA PRO A 140 -26.55 24.68 23.78
C PRO A 140 -25.49 25.63 23.20
N PHE A 141 -24.39 25.87 23.93
CA PHE A 141 -23.30 26.77 23.53
C PHE A 141 -22.26 26.08 22.62
N SER A 142 -22.31 24.76 22.50
CA SER A 142 -21.39 23.94 21.69
C SER A 142 -22.03 23.46 20.40
N ARG A 143 -22.95 24.28 19.84
CA ARG A 143 -23.71 23.99 18.61
C ARG A 143 -23.33 24.92 17.46
N GLY A 144 -22.22 25.65 17.57
CA GLY A 144 -21.65 26.43 16.49
C GLY A 144 -21.31 25.53 15.30
N PRO A 145 -21.80 25.79 14.07
CA PRO A 145 -21.56 24.90 12.94
C PRO A 145 -20.08 24.73 12.60
N ALA A 146 -19.28 25.82 12.63
CA ALA A 146 -17.85 25.74 12.39
C ALA A 146 -17.09 24.97 13.48
N ASP A 147 -17.45 25.14 14.76
CA ASP A 147 -16.85 24.37 15.86
C ASP A 147 -17.19 22.89 15.75
N LEU A 148 -18.44 22.57 15.41
CA LEU A 148 -18.85 21.20 15.15
C LEU A 148 -18.12 20.61 13.95
N PHE A 149 -17.91 21.39 12.88
CA PHE A 149 -17.20 20.91 11.71
C PHE A 149 -15.71 20.68 12.01
N ALA A 150 -15.08 21.57 12.78
CA ALA A 150 -13.73 21.37 13.26
C ALA A 150 -13.63 20.12 14.15
N SER A 151 -14.56 19.93 15.09
CA SER A 151 -14.60 18.71 15.91
C SER A 151 -14.81 17.46 15.06
N PHE A 152 -15.67 17.51 14.04
CA PHE A 152 -15.88 16.42 13.09
C PHE A 152 -14.59 16.05 12.36
N LYS A 153 -13.80 17.04 11.93
CA LYS A 153 -12.51 16.82 11.25
C LYS A 153 -11.42 16.34 12.20
N ASP A 154 -11.28 16.93 13.39
CA ASP A 154 -10.21 16.62 14.35
C ASP A 154 -10.46 15.33 15.13
N THR A 155 -11.73 14.94 15.32
CA THR A 155 -12.11 13.70 16.02
C THR A 155 -12.31 12.51 15.08
N ASP A 156 -12.04 12.67 13.80
CA ASP A 156 -12.34 11.66 12.77
C ASP A 156 -13.78 11.15 12.89
N GLU A 157 -14.75 12.07 13.00
CA GLU A 157 -16.18 11.76 13.01
C GLU A 157 -16.68 10.98 14.26
N VAL A 158 -15.81 10.75 15.26
CA VAL A 158 -16.12 10.02 16.49
C VAL A 158 -15.77 10.86 17.71
N LEU A 159 -16.77 11.57 18.23
CA LEU A 159 -16.59 12.51 19.36
C LEU A 159 -16.35 11.79 20.71
N VAL A 160 -17.00 10.64 20.92
CA VAL A 160 -16.86 9.80 22.12
C VAL A 160 -16.41 8.42 21.68
N ASP A 161 -15.15 8.10 21.92
CA ASP A 161 -14.46 6.91 21.42
C ASP A 161 -14.25 5.80 22.48
N GLY A 162 -14.68 6.04 23.73
CA GLY A 162 -14.65 5.07 24.82
C GLY A 162 -16.04 4.56 25.22
N ALA A 163 -16.07 3.66 26.22
CA ALA A 163 -17.29 3.00 26.70
C ALA A 163 -18.11 3.83 27.71
N VAL A 164 -17.56 4.97 28.15
CA VAL A 164 -18.22 5.87 29.10
C VAL A 164 -18.91 6.97 28.32
N GLU A 165 -20.25 6.94 28.29
CA GLU A 165 -21.06 7.97 27.65
C GLU A 165 -21.18 9.20 28.55
N PRO A 166 -20.70 10.38 28.13
CA PRO A 166 -20.82 11.59 28.92
C PRO A 166 -22.27 12.07 28.98
N SER A 167 -22.70 12.57 30.14
CA SER A 167 -24.03 13.17 30.29
C SER A 167 -24.16 14.56 29.64
N MET A 168 -23.03 15.22 29.38
CA MET A 168 -22.94 16.53 28.72
C MET A 168 -21.56 16.72 28.09
N ILE A 169 -21.53 17.24 26.86
CA ILE A 169 -20.31 17.60 26.14
C ILE A 169 -20.29 19.12 25.91
N SER A 170 -19.15 19.75 26.22
CA SER A 170 -18.86 21.14 25.86
C SER A 170 -17.67 21.18 24.92
N LEU A 171 -17.89 21.68 23.71
CA LEU A 171 -16.83 22.05 22.77
C LEU A 171 -16.28 23.43 23.13
N ASP A 172 -15.00 23.65 22.82
CA ASP A 172 -14.38 24.97 22.83
C ASP A 172 -15.08 25.87 21.77
N PRO A 173 -15.66 27.02 22.13
CA PRO A 173 -16.35 27.92 21.20
C PRO A 173 -15.39 28.65 20.23
N SER A 174 -14.08 28.41 20.33
CA SER A 174 -13.06 28.93 19.42
C SER A 174 -12.44 27.84 18.52
N TRP A 175 -12.89 26.59 18.64
CA TRP A 175 -12.32 25.44 17.93
C TRP A 175 -12.38 25.64 16.41
N GLY A 176 -13.54 26.04 15.89
CA GLY A 176 -13.78 26.30 14.47
C GLY A 176 -12.86 27.38 13.91
N THR A 177 -12.66 28.46 14.68
CA THR A 177 -11.79 29.57 14.27
C THR A 177 -10.32 29.14 14.24
N SER A 178 -9.86 28.45 15.29
CA SER A 178 -8.49 27.95 15.41
C SER A 178 -8.15 26.94 14.30
N TRP A 179 -9.09 26.03 14.05
CA TRP A 179 -9.00 25.03 12.99
C TRP A 179 -8.95 25.68 11.60
N ARG A 180 -9.84 26.64 11.33
CA ARG A 180 -9.87 27.34 10.04
C ARG A 180 -8.60 28.15 9.79
N PHE A 181 -8.04 28.78 10.82
CA PHE A 181 -6.74 29.45 10.72
C PHE A 181 -5.64 28.46 10.31
N LYS A 182 -5.57 27.29 10.95
CA LYS A 182 -4.60 26.24 10.60
C LYS A 182 -4.74 25.79 9.14
N VAL A 183 -5.95 25.50 8.70
CA VAL A 183 -6.24 25.06 7.31
C VAL A 183 -5.86 26.13 6.29
N LEU A 184 -6.20 27.40 6.55
CA LEU A 184 -5.84 28.50 5.67
C LEU A 184 -4.34 28.77 5.67
N ALA A 185 -3.68 28.72 6.83
CA ALA A 185 -2.23 28.90 6.92
C ALA A 185 -1.50 27.83 6.10
N GLU A 186 -1.92 26.56 6.20
CA GLU A 186 -1.37 25.47 5.39
C GLU A 186 -1.61 25.72 3.90
N PHE A 187 -2.84 26.04 3.49
CA PHE A 187 -3.16 26.33 2.09
C PHE A 187 -2.31 27.48 1.53
N TRP A 188 -2.24 28.62 2.24
CA TRP A 188 -1.51 29.80 1.77
C TRP A 188 0.00 29.64 1.86
N SER A 189 0.52 28.76 2.73
CA SER A 189 1.95 28.44 2.72
C SER A 189 2.40 27.72 1.45
N ARG A 190 1.47 27.06 0.74
CA ARG A 190 1.70 26.35 -0.52
C ARG A 190 1.17 27.09 -1.75
N ALA A 191 0.42 28.18 -1.58
CA ALA A 191 -0.25 28.84 -2.69
C ALA A 191 0.77 29.47 -3.66
N PRO A 192 0.57 29.32 -4.99
CA PRO A 192 1.36 30.08 -5.94
C PRO A 192 1.07 31.58 -5.81
N ARG A 193 1.99 32.43 -6.27
CA ARG A 193 1.79 33.89 -6.27
C ARG A 193 0.58 34.30 -7.13
N VAL A 194 0.34 33.56 -8.21
CA VAL A 194 -0.78 33.76 -9.13
C VAL A 194 -1.45 32.40 -9.42
N PHE A 195 -2.77 32.33 -9.37
CA PHE A 195 -3.53 31.12 -9.75
C PHE A 195 -3.88 31.14 -11.25
N PRO A 196 -3.99 29.99 -11.94
CA PRO A 196 -4.22 29.92 -13.39
C PRO A 196 -5.46 30.69 -13.91
N GLY A 197 -6.46 30.90 -13.05
CA GLY A 197 -7.67 31.68 -13.36
C GLY A 197 -7.90 32.88 -12.43
N GLY A 198 -6.89 33.31 -11.67
CA GLY A 198 -7.00 34.39 -10.69
C GLY A 198 -7.92 34.09 -9.48
N THR A 199 -8.36 32.83 -9.33
CA THR A 199 -9.22 32.39 -8.21
C THR A 199 -8.47 31.39 -7.33
N SER A 200 -8.72 31.43 -6.02
CA SER A 200 -8.15 30.48 -5.05
C SER A 200 -8.90 29.15 -4.98
N SER A 201 -9.80 28.87 -5.94
CA SER A 201 -10.67 27.68 -5.98
C SER A 201 -9.94 26.41 -6.42
N TRP A 202 -8.82 26.11 -5.77
CA TRP A 202 -7.92 25.00 -6.06
C TRP A 202 -7.66 24.17 -4.81
N ARG A 203 -7.26 22.91 -5.01
CA ARG A 203 -6.61 22.09 -4.00
C ARG A 203 -5.14 22.02 -4.36
N LEU A 204 -4.29 22.13 -3.35
CA LEU A 204 -2.84 22.21 -3.52
C LEU A 204 -2.21 20.98 -2.87
N SER A 205 -1.31 20.32 -3.59
CA SER A 205 -0.41 19.29 -3.08
C SER A 205 1.04 19.61 -3.45
N GLU A 206 1.98 19.05 -2.70
CA GLU A 206 3.40 19.09 -3.05
C GLU A 206 3.64 18.12 -4.22
N GLY A 207 4.32 18.62 -5.26
CA GLY A 207 4.78 17.81 -6.38
C GLY A 207 6.25 17.45 -6.20
N THR A 208 7.02 17.50 -7.30
CA THR A 208 8.49 17.48 -7.22
C THR A 208 9.03 18.72 -6.51
N GLU A 209 10.31 18.70 -6.14
CA GLU A 209 10.95 19.85 -5.48
C GLU A 209 10.67 21.16 -6.23
N GLY A 210 10.08 22.15 -5.55
CA GLY A 210 9.79 23.46 -6.13
C GLY A 210 8.56 23.52 -7.06
N VAL A 211 7.80 22.42 -7.17
CA VAL A 211 6.56 22.33 -7.95
C VAL A 211 5.36 22.11 -7.03
N ILE A 212 4.30 22.88 -7.26
CA ILE A 212 3.01 22.76 -6.59
C ILE A 212 2.02 22.15 -7.57
N GLU A 213 1.41 21.03 -7.19
CA GLU A 213 0.32 20.43 -7.93
C GLU A 213 -1.01 21.09 -7.55
N MET A 214 -1.88 21.28 -8.53
CA MET A 214 -3.12 22.01 -8.38
C MET A 214 -4.27 21.26 -9.05
N SER A 215 -5.35 20.99 -8.33
CA SER A 215 -6.59 20.48 -8.90
C SER A 215 -7.75 21.44 -8.65
N SER A 216 -8.51 21.76 -9.70
CA SER A 216 -9.63 22.71 -9.58
C SER A 216 -10.77 22.11 -8.75
N ARG A 217 -11.38 22.93 -7.89
CA ARG A 217 -12.53 22.52 -7.07
C ARG A 217 -13.87 22.53 -7.82
N GLY A 218 -13.94 23.20 -8.96
CA GLY A 218 -15.19 23.43 -9.70
C GLY A 218 -15.11 23.19 -11.20
N ARG A 219 -13.94 22.84 -11.73
CA ARG A 219 -13.72 22.51 -13.14
C ARG A 219 -12.94 21.20 -13.24
N LYS A 220 -13.04 20.50 -14.37
CA LYS A 220 -12.25 19.30 -14.64
C LYS A 220 -10.85 19.70 -15.14
N VAL A 221 -10.06 20.32 -14.28
CA VAL A 221 -8.77 20.92 -14.65
C VAL A 221 -7.70 20.59 -13.61
N ILE A 222 -6.53 20.21 -14.08
CA ILE A 222 -5.31 20.01 -13.29
C ILE A 222 -4.21 20.96 -13.78
N ALA A 223 -3.33 21.40 -12.89
CA ALA A 223 -2.21 22.26 -13.24
C ALA A 223 -1.01 22.01 -12.31
N TYR A 224 0.17 22.33 -12.80
CA TYR A 224 1.42 22.31 -12.03
C TYR A 224 2.05 23.69 -12.09
N SER A 225 2.50 24.20 -10.94
CA SER A 225 3.01 25.56 -10.79
C SER A 225 4.41 25.55 -10.23
N THR A 226 5.29 26.37 -10.79
CA THR A 226 6.61 26.66 -10.24
C THR A 226 6.95 28.15 -10.35
N LEU A 227 8.13 28.54 -9.86
CA LEU A 227 8.64 29.89 -9.89
C LEU A 227 9.96 29.96 -10.67
N VAL A 228 10.01 30.84 -11.67
CA VAL A 228 11.22 31.17 -12.43
C VAL A 228 11.53 32.65 -12.21
N GLY A 229 12.57 32.94 -11.42
CA GLY A 229 12.82 34.31 -10.95
C GLY A 229 11.64 34.80 -10.10
N ASP A 230 10.96 35.86 -10.55
CA ASP A 230 9.73 36.35 -9.94
C ASP A 230 8.45 35.94 -10.68
N CYS A 231 8.58 35.29 -11.83
CA CYS A 231 7.48 34.85 -12.68
C CYS A 231 6.88 33.53 -12.17
N THR A 232 5.56 33.50 -12.02
CA THR A 232 4.82 32.25 -11.80
C THR A 232 4.67 31.53 -13.14
N VAL A 233 5.18 30.30 -13.24
CA VAL A 233 5.08 29.48 -14.46
C VAL A 233 4.16 28.30 -14.19
N GLN A 234 3.15 28.13 -15.02
CA GLN A 234 2.12 27.11 -14.84
C GLN A 234 1.86 26.35 -16.13
N ALA A 235 1.64 25.04 -16.02
CA ALA A 235 1.15 24.20 -17.11
C ALA A 235 -0.15 23.52 -16.68
N LEU A 236 -1.14 23.48 -17.57
CA LEU A 236 -2.53 23.16 -17.25
C LEU A 236 -3.14 22.24 -18.30
N LEU A 237 -3.90 21.24 -17.84
CA LEU A 237 -4.73 20.35 -18.67
C LEU A 237 -6.20 20.48 -18.27
N GLU A 238 -7.08 20.71 -19.25
CA GLU A 238 -8.52 20.57 -19.10
C GLU A 238 -8.98 19.18 -19.58
N ILE A 239 -9.59 18.42 -18.67
CA ILE A 239 -10.11 17.07 -18.94
C ILE A 239 -11.51 17.20 -19.54
N LYS A 240 -11.56 17.13 -20.88
CA LYS A 240 -12.79 17.12 -21.68
C LYS A 240 -13.40 15.71 -21.69
N ASP A 241 -14.71 15.61 -21.92
CA ASP A 241 -15.44 14.32 -21.86
C ASP A 241 -15.06 13.35 -22.98
N ASP A 242 -14.45 13.85 -24.06
CA ASP A 242 -13.97 13.10 -25.23
C ASP A 242 -12.47 12.77 -25.19
N LEU A 243 -11.77 13.15 -24.12
CA LEU A 243 -10.35 12.85 -23.94
C LEU A 243 -10.18 11.41 -23.43
N ASP A 244 -9.51 10.58 -24.22
CA ASP A 244 -9.13 9.22 -23.83
C ASP A 244 -8.19 9.22 -22.62
N LEU A 245 -8.25 8.16 -21.80
CA LEU A 245 -7.48 8.04 -20.57
C LEU A 245 -5.96 8.04 -20.82
N GLU A 246 -5.48 7.33 -21.83
CA GLU A 246 -4.04 7.24 -22.12
C GLU A 246 -3.52 8.53 -22.75
N ASP A 247 -4.30 9.14 -23.64
CA ASP A 247 -3.99 10.46 -24.18
C ASP A 247 -3.91 11.51 -23.06
N GLY A 248 -4.88 11.50 -22.13
CA GLY A 248 -4.91 12.38 -20.97
C GLY A 248 -3.71 12.19 -20.04
N ARG A 249 -3.28 10.94 -19.82
CA ARG A 249 -2.06 10.63 -19.05
C ARG A 249 -0.79 11.19 -19.67
N MET A 250 -0.65 11.07 -20.99
CA MET A 250 0.53 11.60 -21.66
C MET A 250 0.59 13.13 -21.58
N ILE A 251 -0.56 13.81 -21.68
CA ILE A 251 -0.59 15.27 -21.52
C ILE A 251 -0.30 15.66 -20.07
N ASP A 252 -0.85 14.93 -19.09
CA ASP A 252 -0.53 15.14 -17.67
C ASP A 252 0.97 14.98 -17.39
N LEU A 253 1.61 13.93 -17.91
CA LEU A 253 3.06 13.75 -17.80
C LEU A 253 3.83 14.90 -18.47
N PHE A 254 3.39 15.35 -19.64
CA PHE A 254 4.01 16.49 -20.33
C PHE A 254 3.94 17.78 -19.49
N ILE A 255 2.80 18.11 -18.89
CA ILE A 255 2.69 19.32 -18.05
C ILE A 255 3.48 19.21 -16.73
N GLN A 256 3.62 18.01 -16.18
CA GLN A 256 4.53 17.75 -15.05
C GLN A 256 5.99 18.01 -15.44
N ILE A 257 6.43 17.47 -16.59
CA ILE A 257 7.76 17.69 -17.15
C ILE A 257 8.02 19.18 -17.35
N LEU A 258 7.06 19.92 -17.92
CA LEU A 258 7.22 21.36 -18.14
C LEU A 258 7.44 22.12 -16.83
N ALA A 259 6.68 21.81 -15.78
CA ALA A 259 6.83 22.47 -14.48
C ALA A 259 8.16 22.10 -13.80
N ASP A 260 8.51 20.81 -13.76
CA ASP A 260 9.76 20.32 -13.14
C ASP A 260 11.00 20.85 -13.87
N SER A 261 11.04 20.72 -15.20
CA SER A 261 12.15 21.22 -16.02
C SER A 261 12.28 22.75 -15.93
N SER A 262 11.15 23.48 -15.88
CA SER A 262 11.19 24.94 -15.68
C SER A 262 11.81 25.31 -14.33
N PHE A 263 11.49 24.56 -13.27
CA PHE A 263 12.09 24.76 -11.96
C PHE A 263 13.60 24.47 -11.98
N ARG A 264 14.03 23.36 -12.58
CA ARG A 264 15.45 22.98 -12.66
C ARG A 264 16.27 23.99 -13.47
N CYS A 265 15.74 24.40 -14.62
CA CYS A 265 16.39 25.38 -15.48
C CYS A 265 16.15 26.83 -15.06
N ARG A 266 15.49 27.10 -13.91
CA ARG A 266 15.07 28.46 -13.50
C ARG A 266 16.18 29.50 -13.54
N GLY A 267 17.42 29.12 -13.23
CA GLY A 267 18.57 30.01 -13.30
C GLY A 267 18.91 30.49 -14.72
N LEU A 268 18.73 29.62 -15.72
CA LEU A 268 18.91 29.93 -17.13
C LEU A 268 17.71 30.70 -17.68
N LEU A 269 16.50 30.28 -17.29
CA LEU A 269 15.25 30.84 -17.79
C LEU A 269 14.95 32.24 -17.25
N ALA A 270 15.41 32.56 -16.04
CA ALA A 270 15.06 33.80 -15.36
C ALA A 270 15.32 35.05 -16.21
N ALA A 271 16.36 35.08 -17.06
CA ALA A 271 16.69 36.25 -17.87
C ALA A 271 15.89 36.37 -19.18
N ALA A 272 15.12 35.34 -19.58
CA ALA A 272 14.41 35.37 -20.85
C ALA A 272 13.15 36.25 -20.77
N PRO A 273 12.80 36.99 -21.84
CA PRO A 273 11.66 37.93 -21.84
C PRO A 273 10.34 37.32 -21.38
N LEU A 274 10.06 36.07 -21.78
CA LEU A 274 8.87 35.33 -21.38
C LEU A 274 8.75 35.19 -19.85
N PHE A 275 9.87 34.95 -19.16
CA PHE A 275 9.92 34.73 -17.70
C PHE A 275 10.21 36.00 -16.89
N GLN A 276 10.21 37.17 -17.55
CA GLN A 276 10.20 38.48 -16.90
C GLN A 276 8.77 39.03 -16.69
N LEU A 277 7.76 38.31 -17.17
CA LEU A 277 6.35 38.59 -16.91
C LEU A 277 5.97 38.21 -15.46
N ASP A 278 4.82 38.69 -14.99
CA ASP A 278 4.32 38.32 -13.66
C ASP A 278 3.85 36.84 -13.64
N HIS A 279 3.35 36.35 -14.77
CA HIS A 279 2.72 35.03 -14.90
C HIS A 279 2.78 34.50 -16.34
N VAL A 280 3.12 33.22 -16.49
CA VAL A 280 3.04 32.45 -17.74
C VAL A 280 2.19 31.22 -17.50
N LEU A 281 1.14 31.04 -18.30
CA LEU A 281 0.25 29.89 -18.27
C LEU A 281 0.30 29.15 -19.62
N PHE A 282 0.76 27.91 -19.59
CA PHE A 282 0.64 26.96 -20.68
C PHE A 282 -0.66 26.15 -20.53
N VAL A 283 -1.53 26.24 -21.52
CA VAL A 283 -2.76 25.44 -21.61
C VAL A 283 -2.51 24.34 -22.65
N CYS A 284 -2.37 23.10 -22.20
CA CYS A 284 -1.95 21.98 -23.03
C CYS A 284 -3.15 21.14 -23.44
N GLU A 285 -3.27 20.88 -24.73
CA GLU A 285 -4.30 20.04 -25.32
C GLU A 285 -3.70 18.96 -26.23
N ARG A 286 -4.47 17.90 -26.47
CA ARG A 286 -4.09 16.84 -27.41
C ARG A 286 -4.12 17.40 -28.82
N SER A 287 -3.03 17.20 -29.57
CA SER A 287 -3.01 17.50 -31.01
C SER A 287 -4.05 16.62 -31.73
N ALA A 288 -4.88 17.21 -32.59
CA ALA A 288 -6.02 16.52 -33.22
C ALA A 288 -5.62 15.26 -34.01
N SER A 289 -4.39 15.20 -34.53
CA SER A 289 -3.83 14.09 -35.32
C SER A 289 -3.06 13.05 -34.50
N SER A 290 -3.03 13.18 -33.16
CA SER A 290 -2.29 12.31 -32.26
C SER A 290 -3.21 11.65 -31.24
N THR A 291 -3.32 10.32 -31.30
CA THR A 291 -4.08 9.47 -30.36
C THR A 291 -3.33 8.15 -30.20
N ILE A 292 -3.32 7.62 -28.99
CA ILE A 292 -2.77 6.30 -28.65
C ILE A 292 -3.84 5.23 -28.91
N ILE A 293 -3.48 4.17 -29.63
CA ILE A 293 -4.39 3.05 -29.95
C ILE A 293 -3.89 1.79 -29.22
N GLU A 294 -4.76 1.15 -28.43
CA GLU A 294 -4.40 0.01 -27.56
C GLU A 294 -4.01 -1.29 -28.30
N ASP A 295 -4.24 -1.41 -29.61
CA ASP A 295 -4.17 -2.69 -30.35
C ASP A 295 -2.89 -2.92 -31.17
N ASP A 296 -1.87 -2.05 -31.07
CA ASP A 296 -0.59 -2.30 -31.72
C ASP A 296 0.28 -3.27 -30.90
N GLY A 297 -0.10 -4.55 -30.95
CA GLY A 297 0.81 -5.69 -30.76
C GLY A 297 1.90 -5.80 -31.85
N ALA A 298 2.26 -4.69 -32.49
CA ALA A 298 3.21 -4.61 -33.60
C ALA A 298 4.33 -3.61 -33.28
N ASP A 299 5.56 -4.12 -33.22
CA ASP A 299 6.82 -3.37 -33.18
C ASP A 299 6.86 -2.11 -32.31
N SER A 300 7.11 -2.29 -31.00
CA SER A 300 7.67 -1.25 -30.11
C SER A 300 9.07 -0.77 -30.53
N GLY A 301 9.48 -1.00 -31.78
CA GLY A 301 10.79 -0.71 -32.34
C GLY A 301 10.83 0.43 -33.36
N THR A 302 9.70 1.03 -33.77
CA THR A 302 9.66 1.87 -34.98
C THR A 302 9.11 3.29 -34.83
N ALA A 303 9.25 3.92 -33.66
CA ALA A 303 9.15 5.39 -33.57
C ALA A 303 10.18 5.99 -32.59
N LYS A 304 11.47 5.67 -32.75
CA LYS A 304 12.51 6.56 -32.23
C LYS A 304 12.44 7.89 -32.99
N ASN A 305 11.90 8.92 -32.34
CA ASN A 305 12.01 10.35 -32.64
C ASN A 305 12.03 10.75 -34.12
N ALA A 306 10.93 11.30 -34.63
CA ALA A 306 10.97 12.10 -35.87
C ALA A 306 10.04 13.33 -35.89
N GLY A 307 9.17 13.53 -34.89
CA GLY A 307 8.20 14.63 -34.85
C GLY A 307 8.43 15.63 -33.70
N PRO A 308 7.97 16.88 -33.84
CA PRO A 308 7.91 17.84 -32.74
C PRO A 308 6.97 17.37 -31.63
N VAL A 309 7.33 17.58 -30.35
CA VAL A 309 6.45 17.30 -29.20
C VAL A 309 5.30 18.31 -29.16
N VAL A 310 5.61 19.57 -29.46
CA VAL A 310 4.66 20.69 -29.50
C VAL A 310 4.39 21.03 -30.96
N THR A 311 3.26 20.54 -31.48
CA THR A 311 2.91 20.67 -32.90
C THR A 311 2.52 22.10 -33.26
N ALA A 312 1.82 22.79 -32.37
CA ALA A 312 1.38 24.17 -32.53
C ALA A 312 1.40 24.92 -31.20
N ALA A 313 1.56 26.24 -31.28
CA ALA A 313 1.44 27.14 -30.14
C ALA A 313 0.76 28.43 -30.60
N GLU A 314 -0.23 28.89 -29.84
CA GLU A 314 -0.90 30.18 -30.05
C GLU A 314 -1.05 30.88 -28.71
N GLY A 315 -0.88 32.20 -28.66
CA GLY A 315 -0.95 32.90 -27.39
C GLY A 315 -1.10 34.39 -27.51
N SER A 316 -1.32 35.01 -26.37
CA SER A 316 -1.30 36.47 -26.23
C SER A 316 -0.61 36.85 -24.93
N PHE A 317 -0.03 38.05 -24.88
CA PHE A 317 0.68 38.53 -23.71
C PHE A 317 0.32 39.98 -23.35
N GLY A 318 0.37 40.26 -22.06
CA GLY A 318 0.34 41.59 -21.44
C GLY A 318 1.30 41.59 -20.25
N ARG A 319 0.80 41.82 -19.02
CA ARG A 319 1.55 41.52 -17.79
C ARG A 319 1.65 40.02 -17.47
N ALA A 320 0.76 39.23 -18.09
CA ALA A 320 0.76 37.78 -18.07
C ALA A 320 0.70 37.25 -19.50
N ALA A 321 1.26 36.07 -19.75
CA ALA A 321 1.13 35.35 -21.02
C ALA A 321 0.28 34.10 -20.84
N VAL A 322 -0.65 33.87 -21.78
CA VAL A 322 -1.40 32.61 -21.88
C VAL A 322 -1.09 32.02 -23.25
N VAL A 323 -0.55 30.80 -23.26
CA VAL A 323 -0.12 30.09 -24.46
C VAL A 323 -0.81 28.74 -24.52
N HIS A 324 -1.58 28.51 -25.57
CA HIS A 324 -2.21 27.23 -25.88
C HIS A 324 -1.23 26.37 -26.68
N LEU A 325 -1.01 25.13 -26.25
CA LEU A 325 -0.05 24.19 -26.83
C LEU A 325 -0.78 22.92 -27.31
N ASP A 326 -0.57 22.56 -28.56
CA ASP A 326 -0.99 21.26 -29.09
C ASP A 326 0.15 20.25 -28.92
N VAL A 327 -0.10 19.18 -28.18
CA VAL A 327 0.90 18.16 -27.79
C VAL A 327 0.68 16.86 -28.58
N ASP A 328 1.74 16.33 -29.20
CA ASP A 328 1.70 15.00 -29.81
C ASP A 328 1.98 13.93 -28.76
N VAL A 329 0.90 13.31 -28.25
CA VAL A 329 0.94 12.30 -27.18
C VAL A 329 1.71 11.02 -27.57
N ARG A 330 1.81 10.68 -28.86
CA ARG A 330 2.60 9.53 -29.32
C ARG A 330 4.10 9.82 -29.22
N VAL A 331 4.51 11.07 -29.46
CA VAL A 331 5.91 11.49 -29.27
C VAL A 331 6.26 11.52 -27.79
N VAL A 332 5.33 11.97 -26.93
CA VAL A 332 5.50 11.90 -25.47
C VAL A 332 5.67 10.47 -24.99
N LEU A 333 4.78 9.56 -25.41
CA LEU A 333 4.88 8.14 -25.10
C LEU A 333 6.23 7.54 -25.55
N ALA A 334 6.62 7.81 -26.80
CA ALA A 334 7.87 7.28 -27.36
C ALA A 334 9.13 7.85 -26.66
N GLY A 335 9.12 9.15 -26.32
CA GLY A 335 10.23 9.83 -25.68
C GLY A 335 10.46 9.40 -24.23
N LEU A 336 9.38 9.06 -23.50
CA LEU A 336 9.45 8.59 -22.12
C LEU A 336 9.69 7.08 -22.00
N THR A 337 9.32 6.30 -23.01
CA THR A 337 9.50 4.85 -22.98
C THR A 337 10.97 4.47 -22.89
N ASP A 338 11.34 3.80 -21.80
CA ASP A 338 12.70 3.37 -21.47
C ASP A 338 13.74 4.49 -21.39
N ALA A 339 13.32 5.74 -21.16
CA ALA A 339 14.21 6.88 -21.00
C ALA A 339 15.28 6.64 -19.90
N THR A 340 16.54 6.95 -20.22
CA THR A 340 17.70 6.75 -19.32
C THR A 340 18.30 8.04 -18.80
N ASP A 341 18.10 9.14 -19.51
CA ASP A 341 18.60 10.48 -19.18
C ASP A 341 17.51 11.54 -19.44
N GLY A 342 17.76 12.76 -18.96
CA GLY A 342 16.81 13.86 -19.06
C GLY A 342 16.69 14.53 -20.44
N SER A 343 17.25 13.95 -21.50
CA SER A 343 17.26 14.58 -22.83
C SER A 343 15.87 14.90 -23.35
N PHE A 344 14.91 14.00 -23.16
CA PHE A 344 13.54 14.21 -23.63
C PHE A 344 12.82 15.31 -22.84
N GLU A 345 13.04 15.39 -21.53
CA GLU A 345 12.42 16.36 -20.63
C GLU A 345 12.86 17.79 -20.98
N VAL A 346 14.16 17.93 -21.22
CA VAL A 346 14.79 19.19 -21.61
C VAL A 346 14.41 19.56 -23.04
N GLN A 347 14.29 18.58 -23.95
CA GLN A 347 13.75 18.79 -25.29
C GLN A 347 12.32 19.36 -25.24
N CYS A 348 11.44 18.79 -24.39
CA CYS A 348 10.07 19.27 -24.21
C CYS A 348 10.04 20.73 -23.77
N LEU A 349 10.88 21.10 -22.80
CA LEU A 349 11.00 22.46 -22.31
C LEU A 349 11.53 23.42 -23.39
N ALA A 350 12.65 23.07 -24.03
CA ALA A 350 13.28 23.85 -25.10
C ALA A 350 12.32 24.14 -26.26
N GLU A 351 11.62 23.10 -26.72
CA GLU A 351 10.63 23.21 -27.79
C GLU A 351 9.45 24.10 -27.39
N THR A 352 8.96 23.96 -26.16
CA THR A 352 7.88 24.79 -25.62
C THR A 352 8.28 26.26 -25.54
N ILE A 353 9.49 26.55 -25.05
CA ILE A 353 10.02 27.92 -24.95
C ILE A 353 10.11 28.54 -26.34
N ARG A 354 10.71 27.84 -27.31
CA ARG A 354 10.87 28.32 -28.67
C ARG A 354 9.52 28.62 -29.32
N LYS A 355 8.60 27.65 -29.29
CA LYS A 355 7.25 27.80 -29.86
C LYS A 355 6.45 28.93 -29.20
N SER A 356 6.64 29.13 -27.89
CA SER A 356 5.98 30.21 -27.16
C SER A 356 6.53 31.58 -27.54
N HIS A 357 7.85 31.72 -27.72
CA HIS A 357 8.45 32.97 -28.18
C HIS A 357 7.95 33.32 -29.60
N ASP A 358 7.92 32.33 -30.50
CA ASP A 358 7.39 32.51 -31.85
C ASP A 358 5.91 32.94 -31.83
N ALA A 359 5.06 32.24 -31.04
CA ALA A 359 3.63 32.52 -30.93
C ALA A 359 3.33 33.91 -30.35
N LEU A 360 4.19 34.41 -29.46
CA LEU A 360 4.06 35.73 -28.83
C LEU A 360 4.81 36.84 -29.59
N GLY A 361 5.55 36.51 -30.65
CA GLY A 361 6.40 37.48 -31.37
C GLY A 361 7.54 38.04 -30.52
N MET A 362 8.05 37.27 -29.54
CA MET A 362 9.17 37.63 -28.69
C MET A 362 10.49 37.11 -29.26
N ALA A 363 11.58 37.86 -29.07
CA ALA A 363 12.91 37.38 -29.44
C ALA A 363 13.41 36.35 -28.41
N LEU A 364 13.75 35.15 -28.87
CA LEU A 364 14.42 34.14 -28.05
C LEU A 364 15.87 34.60 -27.77
N PRO A 365 16.34 34.62 -26.50
CA PRO A 365 17.73 34.93 -26.19
C PRO A 365 18.71 33.98 -26.88
N GLU A 366 19.79 34.53 -27.44
CA GLU A 366 20.82 33.76 -28.13
C GLU A 366 21.51 32.77 -27.17
N GLY A 367 21.62 31.50 -27.58
CA GLY A 367 22.25 30.45 -26.78
C GLY A 367 21.37 29.82 -25.69
N LEU A 368 20.15 30.32 -25.46
CA LEU A 368 19.27 29.78 -24.39
C LEU A 368 18.82 28.35 -24.67
N ASP A 369 18.48 28.05 -25.93
CA ASP A 369 18.03 26.72 -26.36
C ASP A 369 19.13 25.69 -26.12
N GLU A 370 20.36 25.98 -26.58
CA GLU A 370 21.52 25.13 -26.38
C GLU A 370 21.90 24.98 -24.90
N ALA A 371 21.78 26.06 -24.13
CA ALA A 371 22.06 26.04 -22.69
C ALA A 371 21.06 25.14 -21.94
N VAL A 372 19.76 25.24 -22.26
CA VAL A 372 18.75 24.35 -21.68
C VAL A 372 19.05 22.91 -22.07
N VAL A 373 19.21 22.60 -23.36
CA VAL A 373 19.54 21.25 -23.87
C VAL A 373 20.79 20.65 -23.21
N SER A 374 21.79 21.46 -22.90
CA SER A 374 23.03 21.00 -22.24
C SER A 374 22.83 20.47 -20.82
N THR A 375 21.67 20.71 -20.18
CA THR A 375 21.34 20.19 -18.84
C THR A 375 20.88 18.73 -18.84
N ALA A 376 20.69 18.12 -20.01
CA ALA A 376 20.20 16.74 -20.20
C ALA A 376 21.07 15.61 -19.60
N GLY A 377 22.25 15.91 -19.04
CA GLY A 377 23.21 14.92 -18.54
C GLY A 377 22.83 14.21 -17.22
N GLU A 378 21.72 14.57 -16.61
CA GLU A 378 21.18 13.90 -15.41
C GLU A 378 20.38 12.64 -15.78
N LEU A 379 20.18 11.74 -14.82
CA LEU A 379 19.26 10.60 -14.99
C LEU A 379 17.86 11.14 -15.29
N ALA A 380 17.11 10.43 -16.14
CA ALA A 380 15.70 10.77 -16.38
C ALA A 380 14.95 10.86 -15.05
N ARG A 381 13.93 11.70 -14.96
CA ARG A 381 12.99 11.77 -13.83
C ARG A 381 11.63 11.19 -14.19
N TYR A 382 11.29 11.23 -15.47
CA TYR A 382 10.09 10.66 -16.05
C TYR A 382 10.48 9.53 -17.00
N THR A 383 9.97 8.33 -16.74
CA THR A 383 10.18 7.17 -17.60
C THR A 383 8.95 6.28 -17.60
N LEU A 384 8.64 5.72 -18.77
CA LEU A 384 7.60 4.72 -18.95
C LEU A 384 8.26 3.37 -19.21
N ARG A 385 7.71 2.31 -18.61
CA ARG A 385 8.18 0.93 -18.80
C ARG A 385 7.02 0.07 -19.26
N ILE A 386 7.26 -0.69 -20.32
CA ILE A 386 6.30 -1.69 -20.79
C ILE A 386 6.41 -2.91 -19.87
N ALA A 387 5.28 -3.33 -19.30
CA ALA A 387 5.19 -4.51 -18.45
C ALA A 387 4.23 -5.53 -19.07
N ASN A 388 4.66 -6.79 -19.14
CA ASN A 388 3.78 -7.88 -19.57
C ASN A 388 2.72 -8.15 -18.49
N ARG A 389 1.45 -8.09 -18.88
CA ARG A 389 0.33 -8.46 -17.99
C ARG A 389 0.35 -9.96 -17.76
N ARG A 390 0.77 -10.35 -16.56
CA ARG A 390 0.79 -11.76 -16.10
C ARG A 390 -0.42 -12.13 -15.24
N VAL A 391 -1.20 -11.14 -14.84
CA VAL A 391 -2.34 -11.30 -13.94
C VAL A 391 -3.49 -10.44 -14.46
N ASP A 392 -4.66 -11.06 -14.56
CA ASP A 392 -5.85 -10.43 -15.12
C ASP A 392 -6.63 -9.72 -14.04
N VAL A 393 -6.12 -8.58 -13.61
CA VAL A 393 -6.80 -7.65 -12.71
C VAL A 393 -7.00 -6.29 -13.39
N PRO A 394 -8.04 -5.52 -13.05
CA PRO A 394 -8.17 -4.13 -13.50
C PRO A 394 -6.94 -3.28 -13.12
N ASP A 395 -6.55 -2.30 -13.94
CA ASP A 395 -5.35 -1.47 -13.71
C ASP A 395 -5.49 -0.51 -12.53
N HIS A 396 -6.72 -0.09 -12.25
CA HIS A 396 -7.06 0.81 -11.14
C HIS A 396 -8.17 0.20 -10.28
N PRO A 397 -7.85 -0.87 -9.52
CA PRO A 397 -8.85 -1.53 -8.71
C PRO A 397 -9.30 -0.60 -7.56
N SER A 398 -10.62 -0.54 -7.33
CA SER A 398 -11.18 0.23 -6.21
C SER A 398 -11.00 -0.56 -4.92
N VAL A 399 -10.23 0.01 -3.98
CA VAL A 399 -9.94 -0.59 -2.69
C VAL A 399 -10.82 0.01 -1.59
N VAL A 400 -11.41 -0.85 -0.77
CA VAL A 400 -12.19 -0.46 0.41
C VAL A 400 -11.31 -0.52 1.64
N ILE A 401 -10.77 0.64 1.99
CA ILE A 401 -9.90 0.85 3.17
C ILE A 401 -10.74 1.52 4.28
N PRO A 402 -10.65 1.06 5.54
CA PRO A 402 -11.31 1.72 6.66
C PRO A 402 -10.79 3.15 6.86
N ARG A 403 -11.71 4.05 7.19
CA ARG A 403 -11.42 5.42 7.61
C ARG A 403 -10.98 5.39 9.08
N MET A 404 -10.36 6.48 9.55
CA MET A 404 -10.02 6.62 10.97
C MET A 404 -11.25 6.51 11.89
N SER A 405 -12.41 6.98 11.44
CA SER A 405 -13.70 6.80 12.12
C SER A 405 -14.03 5.33 12.38
N ASP A 406 -13.79 4.46 11.40
CA ASP A 406 -14.15 3.05 11.46
C ASP A 406 -13.28 2.31 12.49
N TYR A 407 -11.98 2.64 12.56
CA TYR A 407 -11.08 2.14 13.60
C TYR A 407 -11.48 2.65 15.00
N LYS A 408 -11.90 3.91 15.13
CA LYS A 408 -12.36 4.47 16.41
C LYS A 408 -13.66 3.83 16.88
N LEU A 409 -14.63 3.60 15.98
CA LEU A 409 -15.87 2.90 16.29
C LEU A 409 -15.63 1.44 16.70
N ALA A 410 -14.72 0.74 16.01
CA ALA A 410 -14.29 -0.59 16.40
C ALA A 410 -13.63 -0.61 17.79
N ARG A 411 -12.75 0.37 18.06
CA ARG A 411 -12.13 0.54 19.39
C ARG A 411 -13.15 0.83 20.48
N LYS A 412 -14.15 1.66 20.20
CA LYS A 412 -15.25 1.95 21.11
C LYS A 412 -16.00 0.67 21.47
N GLN A 413 -16.34 -0.15 20.48
CA GLN A 413 -17.00 -1.43 20.75
C GLN A 413 -16.12 -2.39 21.57
N LEU A 414 -14.79 -2.39 21.33
CA LEU A 414 -13.86 -3.13 22.16
C LEU A 414 -13.82 -2.59 23.60
N ALA A 415 -13.84 -1.27 23.79
CA ALA A 415 -13.92 -0.65 25.11
C ALA A 415 -15.20 -1.06 25.86
N GLU A 416 -16.34 -1.13 25.17
CA GLU A 416 -17.60 -1.63 25.73
C GLU A 416 -17.47 -3.10 26.18
N VAL A 417 -16.83 -3.95 25.36
CA VAL A 417 -16.52 -5.34 25.74
C VAL A 417 -15.65 -5.42 26.99
N ILE A 418 -14.61 -4.58 27.08
CA ILE A 418 -13.71 -4.53 28.24
C ILE A 418 -14.47 -4.11 29.52
N ARG A 419 -15.33 -3.10 29.41
CA ARG A 419 -16.21 -2.65 30.50
C ARG A 419 -17.15 -3.76 30.95
N ASP A 420 -17.82 -4.42 30.01
CA ASP A 420 -18.82 -5.45 30.29
C ASP A 420 -18.18 -6.72 30.88
N LEU A 421 -16.90 -6.97 30.59
CA LEU A 421 -16.07 -8.00 31.24
C LEU A 421 -15.63 -7.61 32.67
N GLY A 422 -15.87 -6.36 33.10
CA GLY A 422 -15.46 -5.87 34.42
C GLY A 422 -13.95 -5.66 34.57
N LEU A 423 -13.22 -5.46 33.47
CA LEU A 423 -11.79 -5.19 33.50
C LEU A 423 -11.54 -3.76 33.98
N ALA A 424 -10.84 -3.58 35.10
CA ALA A 424 -10.58 -2.26 35.66
C ALA A 424 -9.61 -1.45 34.78
N PRO A 425 -9.75 -0.11 34.75
CA PRO A 425 -8.71 0.78 34.25
C PRO A 425 -7.38 0.55 34.97
N GLY A 426 -6.28 0.64 34.23
CA GLY A 426 -4.95 0.36 34.73
C GLY A 426 -4.01 -0.16 33.66
N ARG A 427 -2.74 -0.35 34.05
CA ARG A 427 -1.69 -0.87 33.18
C ARG A 427 -1.39 -2.32 33.57
N TYR A 428 -1.52 -3.22 32.61
CA TYR A 428 -1.28 -4.65 32.78
C TYR A 428 -0.09 -5.08 31.93
N ALA A 429 0.75 -5.97 32.46
CA ALA A 429 1.93 -6.47 31.74
C ALA A 429 2.06 -8.00 31.88
N LEU A 430 2.83 -8.61 30.98
CA LEU A 430 3.23 -10.03 31.05
C LEU A 430 2.02 -10.98 31.15
N SER A 431 2.03 -11.94 32.09
CA SER A 431 0.99 -12.94 32.24
C SER A 431 -0.38 -12.34 32.55
N GLU A 432 -0.42 -11.30 33.38
CA GLU A 432 -1.67 -10.62 33.74
C GLU A 432 -2.28 -9.90 32.53
N ALA A 433 -1.43 -9.27 31.69
CA ALA A 433 -1.91 -8.69 30.43
C ALA A 433 -2.45 -9.77 29.50
N LYS A 434 -1.74 -10.91 29.38
CA LYS A 434 -2.15 -12.00 28.50
C LYS A 434 -3.55 -12.50 28.83
N GLU A 435 -3.83 -12.77 30.11
CA GLU A 435 -5.16 -13.23 30.55
C GLU A 435 -6.26 -12.24 30.16
N LYS A 436 -6.05 -10.94 30.39
CA LYS A 436 -7.03 -9.90 30.04
C LYS A 436 -7.21 -9.75 28.52
N ILE A 437 -6.11 -9.77 27.77
CA ILE A 437 -6.12 -9.66 26.30
C ILE A 437 -6.87 -10.86 25.70
N ASP A 438 -6.62 -12.07 26.18
CA ASP A 438 -7.27 -13.29 25.68
C ASP A 438 -8.79 -13.25 25.93
N LEU A 439 -9.21 -12.86 27.14
CA LEU A 439 -10.62 -12.70 27.49
C LEU A 439 -11.33 -11.67 26.61
N ALA A 440 -10.72 -10.48 26.45
CA ALA A 440 -11.27 -9.41 25.61
C ALA A 440 -11.33 -9.84 24.14
N SER A 441 -10.27 -10.47 23.62
CA SER A 441 -10.20 -10.97 22.24
C SER A 441 -11.29 -12.01 21.95
N ALA A 442 -11.50 -12.95 22.87
CA ALA A 442 -12.52 -13.98 22.70
C ALA A 442 -13.94 -13.38 22.65
N GLN A 443 -14.27 -12.42 23.52
CA GLN A 443 -15.57 -11.76 23.49
C GLN A 443 -15.76 -10.82 22.29
N PHE A 444 -14.69 -10.14 21.88
CA PHE A 444 -14.73 -9.26 20.71
C PHE A 444 -14.87 -10.05 19.40
N ARG A 445 -14.21 -11.21 19.30
CA ARG A 445 -14.44 -12.19 18.23
C ARG A 445 -15.92 -12.56 18.14
N LEU A 446 -16.57 -12.91 19.25
CA LEU A 446 -18.00 -13.26 19.25
C LEU A 446 -18.90 -12.10 18.79
N HIS A 447 -18.50 -10.86 19.03
CA HIS A 447 -19.18 -9.67 18.47
C HIS A 447 -19.04 -9.60 16.95
N ILE A 448 -17.85 -9.86 16.42
CA ILE A 448 -17.59 -9.90 14.97
C ILE A 448 -18.43 -11.02 14.33
N GLU A 449 -18.42 -12.23 14.90
CA GLU A 449 -19.17 -13.38 14.37
C GLU A 449 -20.68 -13.12 14.34
N ARG A 450 -21.24 -12.53 15.40
CA ARG A 450 -22.65 -12.09 15.43
C ARG A 450 -22.96 -11.05 14.36
N ARG A 451 -22.03 -10.14 14.08
CA ARG A 451 -22.18 -9.13 13.03
C ARG A 451 -22.12 -9.75 11.63
N LEU A 452 -21.19 -10.67 11.38
CA LEU A 452 -21.07 -11.40 10.11
C LEU A 452 -22.35 -12.19 9.79
N ALA A 453 -22.95 -12.82 10.79
CA ALA A 453 -24.19 -13.61 10.65
C ALA A 453 -25.42 -12.80 10.20
N GLN A 454 -25.36 -11.46 10.19
CA GLN A 454 -26.45 -10.60 9.76
C GLN A 454 -26.49 -10.37 8.24
N PHE A 455 -25.43 -10.72 7.53
CA PHE A 455 -25.28 -10.44 6.10
C PHE A 455 -25.44 -11.68 5.23
N ASP A 456 -25.74 -11.46 3.94
CA ASP A 456 -25.71 -12.53 2.94
C ASP A 456 -24.29 -13.10 2.84
N ARG A 457 -24.16 -14.38 3.18
CA ARG A 457 -22.88 -15.08 3.25
C ARG A 457 -22.18 -15.11 1.88
N LEU A 458 -22.92 -15.33 0.80
CA LEU A 458 -22.32 -15.49 -0.53
C LEU A 458 -21.85 -14.14 -1.07
N GLN A 459 -22.60 -13.06 -0.83
CA GLN A 459 -22.16 -11.70 -1.12
C GLN A 459 -20.91 -11.34 -0.32
N LEU A 460 -20.86 -11.69 0.96
CA LEU A 460 -19.71 -11.42 1.82
C LEU A 460 -18.45 -12.13 1.33
N ILE A 461 -18.55 -13.42 0.96
CA ILE A 461 -17.43 -14.19 0.41
C ILE A 461 -16.92 -13.53 -0.89
N ARG A 462 -17.82 -13.17 -1.81
CA ARG A 462 -17.47 -12.50 -3.07
C ARG A 462 -16.74 -11.18 -2.81
N ALA A 463 -17.30 -10.33 -1.96
CA ALA A 463 -16.72 -9.05 -1.60
C ALA A 463 -15.33 -9.20 -0.95
N CYS A 464 -15.14 -10.21 -0.08
CA CYS A 464 -13.83 -10.47 0.51
C CYS A 464 -12.80 -10.95 -0.51
N ILE A 465 -13.19 -11.78 -1.50
CA ILE A 465 -12.30 -12.18 -2.60
C ILE A 465 -11.87 -10.96 -3.42
N GLU A 466 -12.84 -10.15 -3.87
CA GLU A 466 -12.58 -8.97 -4.71
C GLU A 466 -11.66 -7.96 -4.00
N GLN A 467 -11.94 -7.65 -2.73
CA GLN A 467 -11.15 -6.69 -1.97
C GLN A 467 -9.78 -7.24 -1.58
N HIS A 468 -9.66 -8.54 -1.28
CA HIS A 468 -8.37 -9.17 -1.09
C HIS A 468 -7.50 -9.07 -2.35
N ASP A 469 -8.07 -9.38 -3.52
CA ASP A 469 -7.35 -9.32 -4.81
C ASP A 469 -6.95 -7.88 -5.16
N ALA A 470 -7.86 -6.91 -4.98
CA ALA A 470 -7.62 -5.50 -5.25
C ALA A 470 -6.44 -4.93 -4.43
N LEU A 471 -6.39 -5.26 -3.13
CA LEU A 471 -5.32 -4.82 -2.24
C LEU A 471 -3.98 -5.45 -2.62
N LEU A 472 -3.96 -6.76 -2.92
CA LEU A 472 -2.73 -7.44 -3.32
C LEU A 472 -2.19 -6.95 -4.67
N ALA A 473 -3.08 -6.66 -5.63
CA ALA A 473 -2.71 -6.10 -6.93
C ALA A 473 -2.15 -4.68 -6.77
N THR A 474 -2.79 -3.86 -5.94
CA THR A 474 -2.32 -2.50 -5.61
C THR A 474 -0.96 -2.53 -4.91
N GLU A 475 -0.76 -3.43 -3.93
CA GLU A 475 0.54 -3.64 -3.27
C GLU A 475 1.63 -3.98 -4.29
N ARG A 476 1.37 -4.98 -5.15
CA ARG A 476 2.31 -5.42 -6.19
C ARG A 476 2.67 -4.26 -7.12
N GLY A 477 1.69 -3.53 -7.62
CA GLY A 477 1.91 -2.39 -8.51
C GLY A 477 2.76 -1.29 -7.89
N ARG A 478 2.56 -0.98 -6.60
CA ARG A 478 3.37 0.01 -5.87
C ARG A 478 4.82 -0.46 -5.69
N ILE A 479 5.03 -1.72 -5.32
CA ILE A 479 6.38 -2.29 -5.14
C ILE A 479 7.13 -2.36 -6.47
N GLU A 480 6.48 -2.81 -7.55
CA GLU A 480 7.12 -2.85 -8.87
C GLU A 480 7.44 -1.45 -9.39
N ARG A 481 6.59 -0.44 -9.13
CA ARG A 481 6.90 0.96 -9.44
C ARG A 481 8.12 1.46 -8.67
N ALA A 482 8.21 1.18 -7.37
CA ALA A 482 9.38 1.54 -6.57
C ALA A 482 10.66 0.84 -7.08
N ARG A 483 10.55 -0.43 -7.53
CA ARG A 483 11.66 -1.17 -8.12
C ARG A 483 12.10 -0.60 -9.47
N GLN A 484 11.15 -0.32 -10.37
CA GLN A 484 11.41 0.32 -11.66
C GLN A 484 12.03 1.71 -11.46
N SER A 485 11.68 2.40 -10.38
CA SER A 485 12.27 3.70 -10.06
C SER A 485 13.76 3.68 -9.73
N LEU A 486 14.37 2.50 -9.54
CA LEU A 486 15.82 2.39 -9.39
C LEU A 486 16.59 2.77 -10.66
N SER A 487 15.93 2.84 -11.82
CA SER A 487 16.57 3.18 -13.09
C SER A 487 16.62 4.69 -13.39
N HIS A 488 16.02 5.53 -12.55
CA HIS A 488 15.80 6.95 -12.82
C HIS A 488 15.82 7.76 -11.51
N GLU A 489 15.87 9.08 -11.55
CA GLU A 489 15.92 9.94 -10.36
C GLU A 489 14.52 10.17 -9.76
N VAL A 490 14.40 10.16 -8.43
CA VAL A 490 13.14 10.44 -7.72
C VAL A 490 13.40 11.19 -6.42
N ASP A 491 12.41 11.95 -5.94
CA ASP A 491 12.50 12.80 -4.73
C ASP A 491 12.04 12.10 -3.44
N TYR A 492 11.69 10.81 -3.50
CA TYR A 492 11.19 10.04 -2.36
C TYR A 492 12.10 8.86 -1.98
N ASP A 493 12.07 8.46 -0.70
CA ASP A 493 12.74 7.25 -0.24
C ASP A 493 11.98 6.00 -0.74
N ARG A 494 12.62 5.26 -1.65
CA ARG A 494 12.06 4.03 -2.26
C ARG A 494 11.87 2.91 -1.25
N VAL A 495 12.68 2.86 -0.20
CA VAL A 495 12.56 1.89 0.90
C VAL A 495 11.28 2.19 1.68
N ASP A 496 11.02 3.46 2.00
CA ASP A 496 9.80 3.86 2.71
C ASP A 496 8.55 3.65 1.84
N ALA A 497 8.62 3.88 0.53
CA ALA A 497 7.51 3.60 -0.39
C ALA A 497 7.12 2.10 -0.42
N VAL A 498 8.11 1.19 -0.37
CA VAL A 498 7.86 -0.26 -0.29
C VAL A 498 7.22 -0.64 1.05
N GLU A 499 7.71 -0.09 2.16
CA GLU A 499 7.15 -0.39 3.48
C GLU A 499 5.74 0.17 3.66
N GLU A 500 5.47 1.39 3.19
CA GLU A 500 4.12 1.96 3.23
C GLU A 500 3.13 1.14 2.41
N ALA A 501 3.51 0.69 1.20
CA ALA A 501 2.67 -0.18 0.39
C ALA A 501 2.31 -1.49 1.13
N ARG A 502 3.29 -2.10 1.82
CA ARG A 502 3.06 -3.33 2.60
C ARG A 502 2.18 -3.07 3.83
N LYS A 503 2.43 -1.98 4.54
CA LYS A 503 1.67 -1.60 5.74
C LYS A 503 0.22 -1.29 5.40
N GLN A 504 0.00 -0.49 4.36
CA GLN A 504 -1.33 -0.04 3.94
C GLN A 504 -2.12 -1.15 3.25
N TYR A 505 -1.56 -1.84 2.26
CA TYR A 505 -2.32 -2.79 1.44
C TYR A 505 -2.13 -4.23 1.91
N GLY A 506 -0.90 -4.64 2.23
CA GLY A 506 -0.59 -6.01 2.66
C GLY A 506 -1.24 -6.40 3.99
N THR A 507 -1.31 -5.47 4.96
CA THR A 507 -2.01 -5.72 6.24
C THR A 507 -3.51 -5.85 6.06
N LEU A 508 -4.15 -4.94 5.32
CA LEU A 508 -5.59 -5.00 5.05
C LEU A 508 -5.96 -6.24 4.24
N ALA A 509 -5.13 -6.66 3.28
CA ALA A 509 -5.34 -7.90 2.55
C ALA A 509 -5.39 -9.12 3.50
N ARG A 510 -4.57 -9.14 4.57
CA ARG A 510 -4.65 -10.19 5.61
C ARG A 510 -5.96 -10.13 6.40
N HIS A 511 -6.50 -8.95 6.67
CA HIS A 511 -7.80 -8.79 7.35
C HIS A 511 -8.95 -9.30 6.47
N TYR A 512 -8.97 -8.96 5.18
CA TYR A 512 -9.95 -9.52 4.25
C TYR A 512 -9.83 -11.03 4.08
N ARG A 513 -8.60 -11.58 4.08
CA ARG A 513 -8.40 -13.04 4.07
C ARG A 513 -8.97 -13.69 5.34
N TYR A 514 -8.78 -13.07 6.50
CA TYR A 514 -9.37 -13.55 7.75
C TYR A 514 -10.91 -13.55 7.67
N LEU A 515 -11.51 -12.45 7.20
CA LEU A 515 -12.96 -12.35 7.00
C LEU A 515 -13.47 -13.40 6.00
N LEU A 516 -12.76 -13.62 4.89
CA LEU A 516 -13.06 -14.65 3.91
C LEU A 516 -13.06 -16.04 4.55
N GLU A 517 -11.98 -16.41 5.23
CA GLU A 517 -11.84 -17.71 5.88
C GLU A 517 -12.89 -17.92 6.98
N LYS A 518 -13.28 -16.84 7.67
CA LYS A 518 -14.39 -16.84 8.63
C LYS A 518 -15.75 -17.02 7.99
N ALA A 519 -16.04 -16.31 6.90
CA ALA A 519 -17.29 -16.44 6.18
C ALA A 519 -17.45 -17.85 5.57
N VAL A 520 -16.35 -18.42 5.06
CA VAL A 520 -16.34 -19.78 4.50
C VAL A 520 -16.53 -20.84 5.59
N SER A 521 -15.87 -20.71 6.74
CA SER A 521 -16.00 -21.69 7.84
C SER A 521 -17.32 -21.61 8.63
N SER A 522 -18.07 -20.51 8.51
CA SER A 522 -19.40 -20.34 9.11
C SER A 522 -20.51 -20.69 8.14
N GLN A 523 -21.61 -21.24 8.64
CA GLN A 523 -22.85 -21.49 7.88
C GLN A 523 -23.92 -20.41 8.09
N ALA A 524 -23.64 -19.41 8.94
CA ALA A 524 -24.60 -18.34 9.23
C ALA A 524 -24.78 -17.42 8.02
N THR A 525 -26.03 -17.06 7.72
CA THR A 525 -26.39 -16.08 6.70
C THR A 525 -27.59 -15.28 7.18
N GLY A 526 -27.58 -13.99 6.89
CA GLY A 526 -28.68 -13.07 7.18
C GLY A 526 -29.15 -12.34 5.92
N PRO A 527 -30.19 -11.50 6.03
CA PRO A 527 -30.75 -10.77 4.89
C PRO A 527 -30.02 -9.47 4.55
N GLY A 528 -29.02 -9.07 5.35
CA GLY A 528 -28.31 -7.80 5.16
C GLY A 528 -27.44 -7.82 3.90
N GLU A 529 -27.46 -6.72 3.16
CA GLU A 529 -26.57 -6.50 2.00
C GLU A 529 -25.16 -6.14 2.45
N VAL A 530 -24.16 -6.57 1.68
CA VAL A 530 -22.75 -6.25 1.92
C VAL A 530 -22.35 -5.01 1.13
N THR A 531 -22.28 -3.87 1.82
CA THR A 531 -21.88 -2.59 1.24
C THR A 531 -20.42 -2.23 1.59
N PRO A 532 -19.79 -1.26 0.90
CA PRO A 532 -18.44 -0.79 1.27
C PRO A 532 -18.32 -0.31 2.72
N ASP A 533 -19.35 0.31 3.29
CA ASP A 533 -19.34 0.75 4.69
C ASP A 533 -19.36 -0.43 5.66
N VAL A 534 -20.11 -1.49 5.34
CA VAL A 534 -20.08 -2.74 6.11
C VAL A 534 -18.68 -3.35 6.09
N LEU A 535 -18.02 -3.38 4.95
CA LEU A 535 -16.65 -3.91 4.84
C LEU A 535 -15.66 -3.07 5.65
N ARG A 536 -15.74 -1.74 5.60
CA ARG A 536 -14.91 -0.85 6.43
C ARG A 536 -15.10 -1.12 7.92
N GLU A 537 -16.35 -1.24 8.37
CA GLU A 537 -16.71 -1.59 9.75
C GLU A 537 -16.06 -2.92 10.16
N LEU A 538 -16.25 -3.98 9.36
CA LEU A 538 -15.75 -5.32 9.66
C LEU A 538 -14.23 -5.37 9.71
N VAL A 539 -13.55 -4.73 8.76
CA VAL A 539 -12.08 -4.68 8.71
C VAL A 539 -11.53 -3.86 9.88
N GLY A 540 -12.16 -2.74 10.26
CA GLY A 540 -11.79 -1.98 11.45
C GLY A 540 -11.86 -2.80 12.74
N LYS A 541 -12.87 -3.68 12.86
CA LYS A 541 -12.97 -4.62 13.99
C LYS A 541 -11.91 -5.71 13.93
N VAL A 542 -11.64 -6.27 12.75
CA VAL A 542 -10.60 -7.29 12.59
C VAL A 542 -9.23 -6.72 12.90
N ASP A 543 -8.95 -5.46 12.55
CA ASP A 543 -7.68 -4.80 12.89
C ASP A 543 -7.43 -4.76 14.41
N TRP A 544 -8.43 -4.37 15.20
CA TRP A 544 -8.33 -4.41 16.67
C TRP A 544 -8.20 -5.84 17.21
N LEU A 545 -8.93 -6.81 16.64
CA LEU A 545 -8.79 -8.21 17.01
C LEU A 545 -7.35 -8.70 16.74
N MET A 546 -6.78 -8.38 15.58
CA MET A 546 -5.43 -8.77 15.18
C MET A 546 -4.36 -8.05 16.01
N THR A 547 -4.63 -6.81 16.44
CA THR A 547 -3.76 -6.06 17.37
C THR A 547 -3.66 -6.75 18.73
N LEU A 548 -4.81 -7.12 19.31
CA LEU A 548 -4.83 -7.88 20.57
C LEU A 548 -4.21 -9.28 20.41
N ALA A 549 -4.52 -9.96 19.32
CA ALA A 549 -3.96 -11.28 19.00
C ALA A 549 -2.43 -11.24 18.88
N GLY A 550 -1.88 -10.24 18.18
CA GLY A 550 -0.44 -10.04 18.06
C GLY A 550 0.24 -9.83 19.41
N ALA A 551 -0.36 -9.00 20.27
CA ALA A 551 0.13 -8.79 21.64
C ALA A 551 0.10 -10.08 22.48
N SER A 552 -1.00 -10.84 22.38
CA SER A 552 -1.12 -12.14 23.06
C SER A 552 -0.09 -13.15 22.55
N ASP A 553 0.16 -13.20 21.24
CA ASP A 553 1.15 -14.08 20.63
C ASP A 553 2.58 -13.73 21.04
N VAL A 554 2.91 -12.44 21.13
CA VAL A 554 4.20 -11.95 21.65
C VAL A 554 4.41 -12.46 23.08
N LEU A 555 3.38 -12.31 23.94
CA LEU A 555 3.41 -12.77 25.33
C LEU A 555 3.48 -14.30 25.44
N HIS A 556 2.65 -15.02 24.69
CA HIS A 556 2.57 -16.48 24.71
C HIS A 556 3.90 -17.12 24.28
N ASN A 557 4.56 -16.54 23.27
CA ASN A 557 5.82 -17.05 22.76
C ASN A 557 7.05 -16.47 23.49
N GLY A 558 6.86 -15.57 24.45
CA GLY A 558 7.95 -14.92 25.18
C GLY A 558 8.94 -14.24 24.24
N VAL A 559 8.42 -13.55 23.22
CA VAL A 559 9.23 -12.88 22.19
C VAL A 559 9.71 -11.51 22.67
N ASP A 560 8.82 -10.75 23.30
CA ASP A 560 9.11 -9.44 23.87
C ASP A 560 8.23 -9.22 25.13
N VAL A 561 8.55 -8.20 25.91
CA VAL A 561 7.63 -7.68 26.93
C VAL A 561 6.51 -6.92 26.22
N ALA A 562 5.27 -7.29 26.51
CA ALA A 562 4.10 -6.59 26.04
C ALA A 562 3.08 -6.40 27.18
N GLY A 563 2.10 -5.56 26.94
CA GLY A 563 1.01 -5.32 27.87
C GLY A 563 -0.12 -4.53 27.25
N VAL A 564 -1.13 -4.26 28.07
CA VAL A 564 -2.27 -3.41 27.69
C VAL A 564 -2.53 -2.40 28.80
N ALA A 565 -2.64 -1.13 28.41
CA ALA A 565 -3.14 -0.06 29.27
C ALA A 565 -4.61 0.18 28.94
N ILE A 566 -5.45 0.25 29.96
CA ILE A 566 -6.88 0.54 29.85
C ILE A 566 -7.11 1.86 30.58
N ASN A 567 -7.59 2.89 29.88
CA ASN A 567 -7.90 4.18 30.51
C ASN A 567 -9.26 4.18 31.22
N ASP A 568 -9.62 5.30 31.86
CA ASP A 568 -10.89 5.43 32.62
C ASP A 568 -12.14 5.34 31.74
N SER A 569 -11.99 5.52 30.42
CA SER A 569 -13.04 5.31 29.41
C SER A 569 -13.01 3.90 28.80
N PHE A 570 -12.25 2.98 29.41
CA PHE A 570 -12.05 1.59 28.99
C PHE A 570 -11.36 1.42 27.63
N ILE A 571 -10.73 2.46 27.09
CA ILE A 571 -10.03 2.40 25.82
C ILE A 571 -8.72 1.63 26.02
N PRO A 572 -8.48 0.54 25.27
CA PRO A 572 -7.25 -0.21 25.36
C PRO A 572 -6.16 0.40 24.48
N GLU A 573 -4.92 0.36 24.98
CA GLU A 573 -3.70 0.65 24.25
C GLU A 573 -2.69 -0.46 24.50
N VAL A 574 -2.28 -1.16 23.43
CA VAL A 574 -1.23 -2.18 23.51
C VAL A 574 0.12 -1.47 23.55
N PHE A 575 0.99 -1.90 24.45
CA PHE A 575 2.37 -1.41 24.52
C PHE A 575 3.36 -2.58 24.50
N TYR A 576 4.56 -2.31 23.98
CA TYR A 576 5.69 -3.23 23.93
C TYR A 576 6.86 -2.66 24.75
N SER A 577 7.98 -3.39 24.81
CA SER A 577 9.19 -2.92 25.49
C SER A 577 9.78 -1.67 24.82
N ASP A 578 10.54 -0.91 25.60
CA ASP A 578 11.22 0.29 25.12
C ASP A 578 12.11 -0.03 23.91
N GLY A 579 12.02 0.82 22.88
CA GLY A 579 12.73 0.65 21.61
C GLY A 579 12.20 -0.47 20.71
N SER A 580 11.09 -1.13 21.01
CA SER A 580 10.46 -2.12 20.11
C SER A 580 10.12 -1.53 18.76
N ASN A 581 9.52 -0.33 18.75
CA ASN A 581 9.18 0.38 17.52
C ASN A 581 10.44 0.68 16.67
N ASP A 582 11.54 1.10 17.29
CA ASP A 582 12.80 1.36 16.58
C ASP A 582 13.40 0.08 15.98
N ARG A 583 13.27 -1.06 16.68
CA ARG A 583 13.68 -2.38 16.16
C ARG A 583 12.84 -2.79 14.96
N GLU A 584 11.53 -2.63 15.04
CA GLU A 584 10.61 -2.93 13.93
C GLU A 584 10.91 -2.07 12.70
N ILE A 585 11.09 -0.75 12.88
CA ILE A 585 11.42 0.18 11.80
C ILE A 585 12.76 -0.20 11.13
N ARG A 586 13.80 -0.52 11.91
CA ARG A 586 15.09 -0.94 11.35
C ARG A 586 14.97 -2.24 10.56
N PHE A 587 14.29 -3.24 11.10
CA PHE A 587 14.08 -4.50 10.38
C PHE A 587 13.24 -4.31 9.11
N ALA A 588 12.19 -3.49 9.16
CA ALA A 588 11.37 -3.11 8.02
C ALA A 588 12.22 -2.51 6.89
N ARG A 589 13.10 -1.56 7.22
CA ARG A 589 14.02 -0.96 6.24
C ARG A 589 14.99 -1.99 5.64
N GLU A 590 15.57 -2.88 6.44
CA GLU A 590 16.46 -3.95 5.92
C GLU A 590 15.73 -4.92 5.00
N TYR A 591 14.48 -5.27 5.33
CA TYR A 591 13.65 -6.10 4.48
C TYR A 591 13.32 -5.40 3.14
N ALA A 592 12.95 -4.12 3.16
CA ALA A 592 12.68 -3.35 1.95
C ALA A 592 13.92 -3.17 1.06
N LYS A 593 15.11 -2.93 1.63
CA LYS A 593 16.37 -2.93 0.87
C LYS A 593 16.58 -4.24 0.11
N THR A 594 16.27 -5.37 0.76
CA THR A 594 16.33 -6.71 0.15
C THR A 594 15.38 -6.83 -1.03
N ARG A 595 14.14 -6.36 -0.89
CA ARG A 595 13.14 -6.38 -1.96
C ARG A 595 13.53 -5.52 -3.16
N LEU A 596 14.23 -4.41 -2.92
CA LEU A 596 14.77 -3.54 -3.95
C LEU A 596 16.08 -4.06 -4.55
N GLY A 597 16.75 -5.04 -3.93
CA GLY A 597 18.07 -5.53 -4.34
C GLY A 597 19.19 -4.52 -4.09
N LEU A 598 19.03 -3.62 -3.13
CA LEU A 598 20.02 -2.59 -2.81
C LEU A 598 21.25 -3.21 -2.13
N GLY A 599 22.44 -2.86 -2.62
CA GLY A 599 23.73 -3.37 -2.10
C GLY A 599 24.06 -4.81 -2.47
N GLU A 600 23.23 -5.46 -3.31
CA GLU A 600 23.44 -6.85 -3.71
C GLU A 600 24.35 -6.96 -4.93
N ASN A 601 25.36 -7.83 -4.84
CA ASN A 601 26.04 -8.35 -6.01
C ASN A 601 25.24 -9.53 -6.57
N ARG A 602 24.53 -9.32 -7.69
CA ARG A 602 23.69 -10.34 -8.34
C ARG A 602 24.45 -11.64 -8.67
N LYS A 603 25.77 -11.58 -8.88
CA LYS A 603 26.60 -12.77 -9.15
C LYS A 603 26.82 -13.65 -7.91
N ASP A 604 26.62 -13.09 -6.72
CA ASP A 604 26.84 -13.74 -5.43
C ASP A 604 25.54 -14.27 -4.81
N VAL A 605 24.40 -14.05 -5.46
CA VAL A 605 23.11 -14.56 -5.00
C VAL A 605 23.11 -16.09 -5.06
N VAL A 606 22.70 -16.70 -3.96
CA VAL A 606 22.45 -18.14 -3.89
C VAL A 606 20.95 -18.36 -4.04
N GLU A 607 20.54 -18.69 -5.26
CA GLU A 607 19.13 -18.97 -5.57
C GLU A 607 18.74 -20.39 -5.14
N GLY A 608 17.44 -20.67 -5.07
CA GLY A 608 16.92 -22.03 -4.95
C GLY A 608 17.18 -22.86 -6.22
N GLU A 609 16.46 -23.96 -6.41
CA GLU A 609 16.59 -24.74 -7.66
C GLU A 609 15.99 -24.03 -8.88
N SER A 610 16.39 -24.42 -10.09
CA SER A 610 15.82 -23.85 -11.30
C SER A 610 14.45 -24.47 -11.62
N GLU A 611 13.63 -23.74 -12.37
CA GLU A 611 12.33 -24.23 -12.86
C GLU A 611 12.49 -25.52 -13.67
N ALA A 612 13.54 -25.61 -14.50
CA ALA A 612 13.86 -26.83 -15.25
C ALA A 612 14.14 -28.06 -14.34
N LEU A 613 14.71 -27.86 -13.14
CA LEU A 613 14.89 -28.96 -12.20
C LEU A 613 13.59 -29.33 -11.48
N LEU A 614 12.72 -28.35 -11.21
CA LEU A 614 11.38 -28.58 -10.65
C LEU A 614 10.49 -29.38 -11.61
N GLU A 615 10.76 -29.29 -12.92
CA GLU A 615 10.10 -30.09 -13.96
C GLU A 615 10.80 -31.44 -14.25
N SER A 616 11.82 -31.80 -13.47
CA SER A 616 12.52 -33.08 -13.66
C SER A 616 11.62 -34.29 -13.37
N ALA A 617 11.99 -35.44 -13.94
CA ALA A 617 11.26 -36.68 -13.74
C ALA A 617 11.12 -37.06 -12.25
N ASP A 618 12.13 -36.76 -11.43
CA ASP A 618 12.11 -37.08 -10.00
C ASP A 618 11.03 -36.30 -9.25
N PHE A 619 10.92 -34.99 -9.51
CA PHE A 619 9.85 -34.15 -8.93
C PHE A 619 8.48 -34.55 -9.46
N ASN A 620 8.36 -34.74 -10.78
CA ASN A 620 7.08 -35.11 -11.38
C ASN A 620 6.58 -36.47 -10.87
N ASN A 621 7.46 -37.47 -10.76
CA ASN A 621 7.10 -38.78 -10.22
C ASN A 621 6.71 -38.71 -8.73
N ALA A 622 7.40 -37.89 -7.93
CA ALA A 622 7.06 -37.71 -6.52
C ALA A 622 5.68 -37.07 -6.33
N PHE A 623 5.38 -36.02 -7.11
CA PHE A 623 4.07 -35.37 -7.10
C PHE A 623 2.96 -36.29 -7.63
N GLU A 624 3.20 -37.01 -8.72
CA GLU A 624 2.24 -37.96 -9.27
C GLU A 624 1.93 -39.09 -8.26
N ALA A 625 2.93 -39.57 -7.52
CA ALA A 625 2.74 -40.62 -6.50
C ALA A 625 1.93 -40.16 -5.28
N ASP A 626 2.17 -38.94 -4.78
CA ASP A 626 1.53 -38.44 -3.57
C ASP A 626 0.19 -37.73 -3.83
N LEU A 627 0.03 -37.09 -4.99
CA LEU A 627 -1.11 -36.22 -5.31
C LEU A 627 -1.90 -36.64 -6.56
N GLY A 628 -1.33 -37.51 -7.40
CA GLY A 628 -1.98 -37.97 -8.63
C GLY A 628 -1.99 -36.95 -9.77
N PHE A 629 -1.13 -35.93 -9.70
CA PHE A 629 -0.80 -34.96 -10.74
C PHE A 629 0.62 -34.46 -10.51
N ASN A 630 1.29 -33.92 -11.54
CA ASN A 630 2.67 -33.44 -11.41
C ASN A 630 2.75 -31.95 -11.03
N LEU A 631 3.95 -31.48 -10.66
CA LEU A 631 4.15 -30.10 -10.20
C LEU A 631 3.95 -29.05 -11.31
N SER A 632 4.36 -29.35 -12.55
CA SER A 632 4.18 -28.46 -13.69
C SER A 632 2.70 -28.26 -14.03
N ASP A 633 1.88 -29.31 -13.92
CA ASP A 633 0.43 -29.26 -14.09
C ASP A 633 -0.22 -28.29 -13.08
N LEU A 634 0.22 -28.35 -11.81
CA LEU A 634 -0.25 -27.45 -10.76
C LEU A 634 0.10 -25.99 -11.07
N PHE A 635 1.34 -25.70 -11.45
CA PHE A 635 1.78 -24.34 -11.78
C PHE A 635 1.08 -23.80 -13.02
N THR A 636 0.97 -24.62 -14.07
CA THR A 636 0.27 -24.22 -15.30
C THR A 636 -1.21 -23.97 -15.04
N SER A 637 -1.84 -24.78 -14.18
CA SER A 637 -3.23 -24.55 -13.76
C SER A 637 -3.42 -23.23 -13.02
N LEU A 638 -2.52 -22.90 -12.09
CA LEU A 638 -2.55 -21.61 -11.39
C LEU A 638 -2.23 -20.43 -12.32
N CYS A 639 -1.39 -20.62 -13.34
CA CYS A 639 -1.15 -19.63 -14.39
C CYS A 639 -2.41 -19.37 -15.22
N VAL A 640 -3.13 -20.42 -15.63
CA VAL A 640 -4.44 -20.29 -16.32
C VAL A 640 -5.44 -19.53 -15.44
N LEU A 641 -5.49 -19.81 -14.14
CA LEU A 641 -6.36 -19.09 -13.18
C LEU A 641 -5.97 -17.61 -13.01
N ALA A 642 -4.67 -17.30 -13.00
CA ALA A 642 -4.16 -15.93 -12.92
C ALA A 642 -4.41 -15.13 -14.21
N GLN A 643 -4.55 -15.82 -15.35
CA GLN A 643 -4.83 -15.26 -16.67
C GLN A 643 -6.25 -15.57 -17.15
N ALA A 644 -7.23 -15.54 -16.24
CA ALA A 644 -8.58 -16.01 -16.50
C ALA A 644 -9.24 -15.32 -17.72
N GLN A 645 -9.08 -14.01 -17.87
CA GLN A 645 -9.66 -13.27 -18.99
C GLN A 645 -8.93 -13.60 -20.31
N HIS A 646 -7.60 -13.59 -20.34
CA HIS A 646 -6.82 -13.92 -21.54
C HIS A 646 -7.07 -15.35 -22.02
N ARG A 647 -7.38 -16.25 -21.08
CA ARG A 647 -7.73 -17.65 -21.37
C ARG A 647 -9.21 -17.84 -21.71
N GLY A 648 -10.02 -16.78 -21.71
CA GLY A 648 -11.43 -16.85 -22.09
C GLY A 648 -12.36 -17.46 -21.04
N LEU A 649 -11.95 -17.48 -19.76
CA LEU A 649 -12.85 -17.77 -18.62
C LEU A 649 -13.76 -16.57 -18.30
N ALA A 650 -13.42 -15.37 -18.80
CA ALA A 650 -14.24 -14.16 -18.71
C ALA A 650 -14.02 -13.26 -19.93
N LYS A 651 -14.94 -12.30 -20.14
CA LYS A 651 -14.84 -11.31 -21.23
C LYS A 651 -14.03 -10.08 -20.84
N GLU A 652 -14.14 -9.68 -19.59
CA GLU A 652 -13.54 -8.45 -19.04
C GLU A 652 -12.64 -8.78 -17.86
N LEU A 653 -11.69 -7.87 -17.57
CA LEU A 653 -10.85 -7.96 -16.38
C LEU A 653 -11.72 -7.80 -15.12
N SER A 654 -11.55 -8.69 -14.16
CA SER A 654 -12.32 -8.71 -12.91
C SER A 654 -11.43 -9.00 -11.71
N LEU A 655 -11.88 -8.57 -10.53
CA LEU A 655 -11.27 -8.92 -9.24
C LEU A 655 -11.78 -10.25 -8.68
N SER A 656 -12.85 -10.78 -9.25
CA SER A 656 -13.37 -12.12 -8.96
C SER A 656 -13.87 -12.79 -10.23
N TYR A 657 -13.31 -13.95 -10.52
CA TYR A 657 -13.73 -14.85 -11.59
C TYR A 657 -14.58 -15.99 -11.00
N GLY A 658 -15.44 -16.60 -11.83
CA GLY A 658 -16.31 -17.69 -11.42
C GLY A 658 -16.56 -18.68 -12.56
N ALA A 659 -16.54 -19.96 -12.24
CA ALA A 659 -16.90 -21.06 -13.15
C ALA A 659 -17.39 -22.27 -12.34
N SER A 660 -18.20 -23.15 -12.93
CA SER A 660 -18.48 -24.44 -12.29
C SER A 660 -17.22 -25.31 -12.24
N PRO A 661 -17.10 -26.25 -11.27
CA PRO A 661 -15.95 -27.15 -11.19
C PRO A 661 -15.65 -27.88 -12.50
N ASP A 662 -16.69 -28.39 -13.19
CA ASP A 662 -16.55 -29.15 -14.44
C ASP A 662 -16.07 -28.27 -15.60
N ILE A 663 -16.60 -27.05 -15.73
CA ILE A 663 -16.15 -26.09 -16.75
C ILE A 663 -14.69 -25.73 -16.50
N LEU A 664 -14.32 -25.50 -15.25
CA LEU A 664 -12.96 -25.15 -14.90
C LEU A 664 -11.99 -26.30 -15.18
N ALA A 665 -12.32 -27.53 -14.75
CA ALA A 665 -11.51 -28.72 -15.04
C ALA A 665 -11.39 -28.97 -16.54
N GLY A 666 -12.49 -28.86 -17.29
CA GLY A 666 -12.50 -28.97 -18.75
C GLY A 666 -11.62 -27.92 -19.42
N LYS A 667 -11.64 -26.68 -18.92
CA LYS A 667 -10.76 -25.61 -19.41
C LYS A 667 -9.29 -25.93 -19.16
N LEU A 668 -8.94 -26.37 -17.95
CA LEU A 668 -7.57 -26.79 -17.62
C LEU A 668 -7.10 -27.95 -18.51
N ALA A 669 -7.94 -28.97 -18.70
CA ALA A 669 -7.62 -30.12 -19.56
C ALA A 669 -7.42 -29.72 -21.03
N SER A 670 -8.08 -28.66 -21.50
CA SER A 670 -7.93 -28.14 -22.87
C SER A 670 -6.71 -27.25 -23.07
N GLU A 671 -6.31 -26.48 -22.05
CA GLU A 671 -5.17 -25.54 -22.12
C GLU A 671 -3.84 -26.21 -21.79
N ILE A 672 -3.87 -27.27 -20.97
CA ILE A 672 -2.67 -27.94 -20.46
C ILE A 672 -2.49 -29.25 -21.22
N LYS A 673 -1.41 -29.30 -22.00
CA LYS A 673 -1.06 -30.45 -22.81
C LYS A 673 -0.93 -31.71 -21.93
N ASP A 674 -1.57 -32.79 -22.35
CA ASP A 674 -1.51 -34.12 -21.75
C ASP A 674 -2.05 -34.23 -20.29
N LEU A 675 -2.72 -33.21 -19.74
CA LEU A 675 -3.27 -33.23 -18.38
C LEU A 675 -4.42 -34.25 -18.23
N GLY A 676 -5.33 -34.29 -19.19
CA GLY A 676 -6.54 -35.12 -19.13
C GLY A 676 -7.56 -34.64 -18.09
N GLN A 677 -8.82 -35.03 -18.26
CA GLN A 677 -9.93 -34.54 -17.44
C GLN A 677 -9.82 -34.94 -15.96
N GLU A 678 -9.49 -36.21 -15.68
CA GLU A 678 -9.43 -36.71 -14.29
C GLU A 678 -8.35 -36.01 -13.46
N LYS A 679 -7.17 -35.73 -14.04
CA LYS A 679 -6.13 -34.98 -13.32
C LYS A 679 -6.53 -33.53 -13.11
N ALA A 680 -7.16 -32.91 -14.11
CA ALA A 680 -7.67 -31.55 -13.97
C ALA A 680 -8.69 -31.43 -12.83
N GLU A 681 -9.60 -32.39 -12.69
CA GLU A 681 -10.56 -32.46 -11.58
C GLU A 681 -9.86 -32.59 -10.22
N ARG A 682 -8.81 -33.43 -10.13
CA ARG A 682 -7.99 -33.55 -8.91
C ARG A 682 -7.28 -32.24 -8.55
N ILE A 683 -6.74 -31.52 -9.54
CA ILE A 683 -6.10 -30.22 -9.31
C ILE A 683 -7.13 -29.19 -8.85
N VAL A 684 -8.30 -29.12 -9.47
CA VAL A 684 -9.39 -28.22 -9.04
C VAL A 684 -9.80 -28.54 -7.60
N ALA A 685 -10.00 -29.81 -7.27
CA ALA A 685 -10.32 -30.23 -5.90
C ALA A 685 -9.19 -29.88 -4.90
N PHE A 686 -7.93 -30.03 -5.31
CA PHE A 686 -6.77 -29.66 -4.51
C PHE A 686 -6.70 -28.14 -4.27
N LEU A 687 -6.97 -27.33 -5.28
CA LEU A 687 -6.96 -25.86 -5.17
C LEU A 687 -8.20 -25.30 -4.48
N THR A 688 -9.22 -26.12 -4.23
CA THR A 688 -10.46 -25.73 -3.56
C THR A 688 -10.29 -25.67 -2.04
N LEU A 689 -10.73 -24.55 -1.47
CA LEU A 689 -10.72 -24.29 -0.04
C LEU A 689 -11.79 -25.13 0.66
N SER A 690 -11.38 -25.88 1.67
CA SER A 690 -12.28 -26.74 2.45
C SER A 690 -12.87 -25.98 3.64
N GLU A 691 -14.20 -25.93 3.72
CA GLU A 691 -14.91 -25.31 4.85
C GLU A 691 -14.49 -25.93 6.20
N MET A 692 -14.45 -27.26 6.27
CA MET A 692 -14.05 -27.98 7.49
C MET A 692 -12.54 -28.00 7.72
N GLY A 693 -11.76 -27.94 6.64
CA GLY A 693 -10.30 -27.96 6.71
C GLY A 693 -9.70 -26.66 7.25
N LEU A 694 -10.37 -25.52 7.08
CA LEU A 694 -9.93 -24.20 7.57
C LEU A 694 -9.71 -24.15 9.09
N LEU A 695 -10.50 -24.92 9.83
CA LEU A 695 -10.47 -25.00 11.29
C LEU A 695 -9.67 -26.21 11.81
N ARG A 696 -8.96 -26.94 10.95
CA ARG A 696 -8.17 -28.11 11.34
C ARG A 696 -6.69 -27.90 11.11
N LEU A 697 -5.88 -28.26 12.09
CA LEU A 697 -4.42 -28.29 11.98
C LEU A 697 -3.95 -29.69 11.64
N ALA A 698 -2.98 -29.80 10.73
CA ALA A 698 -2.35 -31.06 10.38
C ALA A 698 -1.83 -31.81 11.63
N GLY A 699 -2.14 -33.11 11.69
CA GLY A 699 -1.80 -33.98 12.82
C GLY A 699 -2.67 -33.78 14.06
N ARG A 700 -3.83 -33.11 13.95
CA ARG A 700 -4.84 -33.01 15.01
C ARG A 700 -6.23 -33.38 14.48
N ASP A 701 -6.97 -34.13 15.28
CA ASP A 701 -8.35 -34.54 14.97
C ASP A 701 -9.41 -33.55 15.49
N THR A 702 -8.99 -32.55 16.28
CA THR A 702 -9.86 -31.52 16.85
C THR A 702 -10.01 -30.34 15.90
N GLN A 703 -11.23 -29.81 15.82
CA GLN A 703 -11.47 -28.51 15.20
C GLN A 703 -11.14 -27.39 16.18
N GLU A 704 -10.40 -26.41 15.70
CA GLU A 704 -10.16 -25.17 16.41
C GLU A 704 -11.44 -24.33 16.38
N GLU A 705 -11.75 -23.63 17.48
CA GLU A 705 -12.92 -22.73 17.57
C GLU A 705 -12.77 -21.48 16.68
N GLU A 706 -11.56 -21.23 16.21
CA GLU A 706 -11.13 -20.03 15.50
C GLU A 706 -10.26 -20.43 14.31
N VAL A 707 -10.30 -19.63 13.25
CA VAL A 707 -9.35 -19.71 12.14
C VAL A 707 -7.95 -19.53 12.75
N PRO A 708 -7.07 -20.55 12.69
CA PRO A 708 -5.88 -20.60 13.55
C PRO A 708 -4.75 -19.70 13.02
N TYR A 709 -4.94 -18.39 13.02
CA TYR A 709 -4.00 -17.41 12.47
C TYR A 709 -2.60 -17.44 13.11
N TRP A 710 -2.49 -17.97 14.33
CA TRP A 710 -1.24 -18.18 15.07
C TRP A 710 -0.39 -19.35 14.55
N GLU A 711 -0.91 -20.10 13.58
CA GLU A 711 -0.24 -21.25 12.95
C GLU A 711 -0.18 -21.05 11.43
N HIS A 712 0.92 -21.48 10.81
CA HIS A 712 1.11 -21.35 9.36
C HIS A 712 1.33 -22.72 8.72
N SER A 713 2.37 -23.43 9.15
CA SER A 713 2.79 -24.69 8.53
C SER A 713 1.71 -25.76 8.66
N LYS A 714 1.02 -25.84 9.79
CA LYS A 714 -0.03 -26.87 9.97
C LYS A 714 -1.36 -26.56 9.29
N ARG A 715 -1.51 -25.38 8.68
CA ARG A 715 -2.73 -24.98 7.97
C ARG A 715 -2.67 -25.36 6.51
N ILE A 716 -3.04 -26.61 6.23
CA ILE A 716 -3.05 -27.19 4.88
C ILE A 716 -4.21 -26.69 4.00
N HIS A 717 -5.27 -26.15 4.59
CA HIS A 717 -6.45 -25.60 3.90
C HIS A 717 -6.59 -24.10 4.18
N ARG A 718 -5.58 -23.30 3.84
CA ARG A 718 -5.64 -21.83 3.91
C ARG A 718 -5.77 -21.23 2.51
N TYR A 719 -6.44 -20.09 2.40
CA TYR A 719 -6.74 -19.47 1.10
C TYR A 719 -5.47 -19.14 0.29
N ALA A 720 -4.37 -18.79 0.98
CA ALA A 720 -3.09 -18.45 0.36
C ALA A 720 -2.42 -19.59 -0.46
N ILE A 721 -2.87 -20.84 -0.31
CA ILE A 721 -2.37 -22.00 -1.08
C ILE A 721 -3.49 -22.81 -1.76
N ARG A 722 -4.74 -22.35 -1.61
CA ARG A 722 -5.97 -22.95 -2.16
C ARG A 722 -6.94 -21.80 -2.52
N PRO A 723 -6.79 -21.20 -3.71
CA PRO A 723 -7.43 -19.94 -4.07
C PRO A 723 -8.88 -20.10 -4.58
N LEU A 724 -9.39 -21.32 -4.77
CA LEU A 724 -10.74 -21.55 -5.25
C LEU A 724 -11.70 -21.67 -4.06
N VAL A 725 -12.80 -20.91 -4.07
CA VAL A 725 -13.81 -20.91 -3.00
C VAL A 725 -15.17 -21.24 -3.58
N GLN A 726 -15.89 -22.17 -2.98
CA GLN A 726 -17.25 -22.52 -3.39
C GLN A 726 -18.23 -21.38 -3.03
N VAL A 727 -18.95 -20.87 -4.02
CA VAL A 727 -19.96 -19.81 -3.86
C VAL A 727 -21.21 -20.16 -4.69
N GLY A 728 -22.21 -20.76 -4.04
CA GLY A 728 -23.34 -21.36 -4.76
C GLY A 728 -22.85 -22.57 -5.56
N ASP A 729 -23.16 -22.63 -6.86
CA ASP A 729 -22.75 -23.71 -7.77
C ASP A 729 -21.39 -23.47 -8.46
N GLU A 730 -20.77 -22.31 -8.22
CA GLU A 730 -19.50 -21.92 -8.83
C GLU A 730 -18.33 -21.99 -7.86
N LEU A 731 -17.14 -22.25 -8.38
CA LEU A 731 -15.87 -21.92 -7.75
C LEU A 731 -15.47 -20.51 -8.15
N ARG A 732 -15.15 -19.67 -7.16
CA ARG A 732 -14.69 -18.29 -7.35
C ARG A 732 -13.26 -18.09 -6.85
N TRP A 733 -12.52 -17.22 -7.53
CA TRP A 733 -11.16 -16.85 -7.17
C TRP A 733 -10.80 -15.46 -7.67
N GLY A 734 -9.76 -14.87 -7.07
CA GLY A 734 -9.08 -13.69 -7.59
C GLY A 734 -7.83 -14.07 -8.39
N ALA A 735 -7.55 -13.36 -9.48
CA ALA A 735 -6.41 -13.65 -10.35
C ALA A 735 -5.07 -13.39 -9.66
N GLU A 736 -4.97 -12.31 -8.88
CA GLU A 736 -3.77 -12.01 -8.09
C GLU A 736 -3.57 -13.07 -6.98
N SER A 737 -4.66 -13.54 -6.38
CA SER A 737 -4.66 -14.62 -5.39
C SER A 737 -4.15 -15.93 -5.98
N ALA A 738 -4.57 -16.29 -7.20
CA ALA A 738 -4.05 -17.45 -7.93
C ALA A 738 -2.55 -17.30 -8.26
N SER A 739 -2.14 -16.11 -8.71
CA SER A 739 -0.73 -15.78 -8.96
C SER A 739 0.13 -15.91 -7.69
N ARG A 740 -0.35 -15.42 -6.54
CA ARG A 740 0.35 -15.56 -5.25
C ARG A 740 0.34 -16.99 -4.74
N CYS A 741 -0.73 -17.75 -4.96
CA CYS A 741 -0.77 -19.18 -4.66
C CYS A 741 0.31 -19.93 -5.47
N MET A 742 0.44 -19.64 -6.76
CA MET A 742 1.52 -20.17 -7.61
C MET A 742 2.89 -19.82 -7.04
N PHE A 743 3.11 -18.54 -6.71
CA PHE A 743 4.36 -18.10 -6.12
C PHE A 743 4.65 -18.79 -4.78
N ASN A 744 3.67 -18.97 -3.90
CA ASN A 744 3.85 -19.65 -2.61
C ASN A 744 4.27 -21.11 -2.79
N TRP A 745 3.63 -21.84 -3.71
CA TRP A 745 4.00 -23.23 -4.02
C TRP A 745 5.39 -23.30 -4.67
N MET A 746 5.59 -22.52 -5.73
CA MET A 746 6.83 -22.50 -6.50
C MET A 746 8.02 -22.08 -5.63
N SER A 747 7.93 -20.95 -4.93
CA SER A 747 9.03 -20.44 -4.10
C SER A 747 9.37 -21.40 -2.96
N SER A 748 8.37 -21.96 -2.27
CA SER A 748 8.63 -22.91 -1.15
C SER A 748 9.39 -24.14 -1.65
N VAL A 749 8.88 -24.80 -2.69
CA VAL A 749 9.49 -26.03 -3.23
C VAL A 749 10.90 -25.75 -3.76
N ARG A 750 11.05 -24.65 -4.51
CA ARG A 750 12.34 -24.15 -5.02
C ARG A 750 13.36 -23.91 -3.92
N ASP A 751 12.87 -23.49 -2.76
CA ASP A 751 13.64 -23.15 -1.58
C ASP A 751 13.80 -24.33 -0.61
N GLY A 752 13.38 -25.54 -0.99
CA GLY A 752 13.62 -26.76 -0.23
C GLY A 752 12.72 -26.93 0.99
N TYR A 753 11.50 -26.40 0.94
CA TYR A 753 10.44 -26.69 1.91
C TYR A 753 9.06 -26.72 1.27
N LEU A 754 8.04 -27.18 2.01
CA LEU A 754 6.66 -27.15 1.56
C LEU A 754 5.92 -25.96 2.19
N PRO A 755 4.91 -25.39 1.53
CA PRO A 755 4.17 -24.27 2.10
C PRO A 755 3.32 -24.68 3.32
N ALA A 756 3.10 -25.97 3.53
CA ALA A 756 2.45 -26.52 4.72
C ALA A 756 3.08 -27.89 5.07
N ASP A 757 2.88 -28.34 6.30
CA ASP A 757 3.30 -29.65 6.83
C ASP A 757 2.41 -30.76 6.26
N CYS A 758 2.47 -30.94 4.95
CA CYS A 758 1.76 -32.00 4.25
C CYS A 758 2.48 -33.33 4.44
N SER A 759 1.73 -34.40 4.74
CA SER A 759 2.29 -35.75 4.93
C SER A 759 2.51 -36.46 3.58
N TRP A 760 3.44 -35.95 2.78
CA TRP A 760 3.74 -36.43 1.42
C TRP A 760 5.16 -37.02 1.35
N PRO A 761 5.31 -38.33 1.61
CA PRO A 761 6.62 -38.94 1.83
C PRO A 761 7.53 -38.89 0.60
N ASN A 762 6.99 -38.97 -0.62
CA ASN A 762 7.78 -38.93 -1.84
C ASN A 762 8.23 -37.49 -2.14
N ILE A 763 7.31 -36.51 -2.00
CA ILE A 763 7.61 -35.09 -2.21
C ILE A 763 8.61 -34.57 -1.16
N GLU A 764 8.44 -34.93 0.11
CA GLU A 764 9.35 -34.51 1.19
C GLU A 764 10.81 -34.92 0.92
N LEU A 765 11.03 -36.11 0.35
CA LEU A 765 12.37 -36.62 0.06
C LEU A 765 13.08 -35.75 -0.99
N VAL A 766 12.41 -35.44 -2.10
CA VAL A 766 13.00 -34.61 -3.17
C VAL A 766 13.20 -33.15 -2.73
N VAL A 767 12.26 -32.60 -1.96
CA VAL A 767 12.35 -31.22 -1.43
C VAL A 767 13.49 -31.07 -0.41
N ARG A 768 13.76 -32.08 0.43
CA ARG A 768 14.90 -32.03 1.37
C ARG A 768 16.25 -32.01 0.66
N GLN A 769 16.36 -32.64 -0.51
CA GLN A 769 17.60 -32.61 -1.31
C GLN A 769 17.90 -31.20 -1.81
N VAL A 770 16.88 -30.43 -2.18
CA VAL A 770 16.99 -29.02 -2.57
C VAL A 770 17.58 -28.19 -1.42
N LYS A 771 17.04 -28.34 -0.21
CA LYS A 771 17.56 -27.65 0.97
C LYS A 771 19.06 -27.93 1.17
N ALA A 772 19.45 -29.19 1.10
CA ALA A 772 20.85 -29.60 1.24
C ALA A 772 21.75 -29.10 0.09
N SER A 773 21.19 -28.88 -1.11
CA SER A 773 21.87 -28.25 -2.24
C SER A 773 22.11 -26.76 -1.99
N ILE A 774 21.10 -26.03 -1.49
CA ILE A 774 21.20 -24.60 -1.14
C ILE A 774 22.27 -24.38 -0.05
N GLU A 775 22.25 -25.20 1.01
CA GLU A 775 23.25 -25.12 2.09
C GLU A 775 24.69 -25.28 1.55
N ARG A 776 24.92 -26.28 0.68
CA ARG A 776 26.23 -26.48 0.03
C ARG A 776 26.63 -25.34 -0.91
N ARG A 777 25.68 -24.78 -1.66
CA ARG A 777 25.93 -23.64 -2.56
C ARG A 777 26.30 -22.38 -1.77
N LEU A 778 25.71 -22.20 -0.59
CA LEU A 778 26.04 -21.09 0.30
C LEU A 778 27.50 -21.15 0.75
N GLU A 779 27.98 -22.31 1.21
CA GLU A 779 29.38 -22.51 1.61
C GLU A 779 30.35 -22.27 0.45
N PHE A 780 30.04 -22.82 -0.74
CA PHE A 780 30.86 -22.65 -1.93
C PHE A 780 30.94 -21.19 -2.35
N ARG A 781 29.81 -20.47 -2.36
CA ARG A 781 29.79 -19.07 -2.76
C ARG A 781 30.54 -18.20 -1.75
N SER A 782 30.39 -18.46 -0.45
CA SER A 782 31.16 -17.78 0.59
C SER A 782 32.67 -17.99 0.39
N GLU A 783 33.12 -19.22 0.14
CA GLU A 783 34.53 -19.51 -0.18
C GLU A 783 35.02 -18.69 -1.39
N GLU A 784 34.27 -18.67 -2.47
CA GLU A 784 34.63 -17.91 -3.68
C GLU A 784 34.75 -16.42 -3.44
N ILE A 785 33.85 -15.84 -2.63
CA ILE A 785 33.91 -14.41 -2.28
C ILE A 785 35.20 -14.13 -1.48
N PHE A 786 35.52 -14.94 -0.48
CA PHE A 786 36.76 -14.78 0.29
C PHE A 786 38.02 -14.95 -0.57
N ARG A 787 38.02 -15.89 -1.51
CA ARG A 787 39.15 -16.12 -2.44
C ARG A 787 39.46 -14.95 -3.36
N ARG A 788 38.51 -14.01 -3.55
CA ARG A 788 38.76 -12.76 -4.29
C ARG A 788 39.73 -11.83 -3.54
N HIS A 789 39.82 -11.98 -2.22
CA HIS A 789 40.51 -11.06 -1.32
C HIS A 789 41.72 -11.68 -0.61
N THR A 790 41.79 -13.01 -0.48
CA THR A 790 42.95 -13.73 0.06
C THR A 790 43.10 -15.12 -0.56
N PRO A 791 44.33 -15.61 -0.81
CA PRO A 791 44.54 -17.00 -1.23
C PRO A 791 44.41 -18.01 -0.07
N PHE A 792 44.38 -17.56 1.19
CA PHE A 792 44.37 -18.43 2.38
C PHE A 792 42.94 -18.69 2.84
N VAL A 793 42.26 -19.59 2.14
CA VAL A 793 40.87 -19.97 2.42
C VAL A 793 40.73 -21.49 2.50
N ALA A 794 40.01 -21.99 3.50
CA ALA A 794 39.64 -23.39 3.65
C ALA A 794 38.12 -23.51 3.84
N ARG A 795 37.48 -24.44 3.10
CA ARG A 795 36.05 -24.75 3.20
C ARG A 795 35.84 -26.13 3.82
N GLY A 796 34.84 -26.27 4.71
CA GLY A 796 34.40 -27.54 5.29
C GLY A 796 35.50 -28.30 6.04
N ILE A 797 36.38 -27.58 6.75
CA ILE A 797 37.50 -28.20 7.46
C ILE A 797 37.11 -28.64 8.87
N ASP A 798 37.24 -29.92 9.15
CA ASP A 798 37.10 -30.50 10.49
C ASP A 798 38.49 -30.88 11.03
N PHE A 799 39.02 -30.10 11.97
CA PHE A 799 40.37 -30.31 12.51
C PHE A 799 40.48 -31.59 13.33
N TYR A 800 39.43 -31.98 14.05
CA TYR A 800 39.39 -33.23 14.80
C TYR A 800 39.51 -34.44 13.88
N ARG A 801 38.72 -34.47 12.80
CA ARG A 801 38.73 -35.59 11.85
C ARG A 801 39.95 -35.58 10.95
N LYS A 802 40.40 -34.41 10.48
CA LYS A 802 41.51 -34.28 9.52
C LYS A 802 42.88 -34.48 10.18
N PHE A 803 43.04 -34.07 11.45
CA PHE A 803 44.31 -34.12 12.18
C PHE A 803 44.20 -34.90 13.49
N ARG A 804 43.69 -36.15 13.42
CA ARG A 804 43.46 -37.01 14.61
C ARG A 804 44.68 -37.16 15.52
N THR A 805 45.89 -37.07 14.98
CA THR A 805 47.15 -37.21 15.74
C THR A 805 47.45 -36.02 16.64
N GLU A 806 46.85 -34.86 16.39
CA GLU A 806 47.04 -33.64 17.20
C GLU A 806 46.23 -33.68 18.50
N GLY A 807 45.25 -34.58 18.61
CA GLY A 807 44.43 -34.71 19.83
C GLY A 807 43.51 -33.52 20.09
N PHE A 808 43.12 -32.78 19.05
CA PHE A 808 42.16 -31.68 19.16
C PHE A 808 40.81 -32.15 19.71
N GLU A 809 40.06 -31.24 20.32
CA GLU A 809 38.66 -31.47 20.68
C GLU A 809 37.75 -31.44 19.45
N ASP A 810 36.63 -32.16 19.51
CA ASP A 810 35.63 -32.19 18.43
C ASP A 810 34.70 -30.95 18.53
N VAL A 811 35.08 -29.90 17.80
CA VAL A 811 34.28 -28.66 17.64
C VAL A 811 33.49 -28.64 16.32
N GLY A 812 33.48 -29.76 15.59
CA GLY A 812 32.89 -29.88 14.26
C GLY A 812 33.71 -29.20 13.16
N ASP A 813 33.09 -29.10 11.99
CA ASP A 813 33.64 -28.46 10.79
C ASP A 813 33.52 -26.93 10.81
N PHE A 814 34.45 -26.27 10.15
CA PHE A 814 34.37 -24.85 9.81
C PHE A 814 33.89 -24.71 8.38
N ASP A 815 32.71 -24.10 8.17
CA ASP A 815 32.10 -23.94 6.85
C ASP A 815 33.05 -23.18 5.92
N VAL A 816 33.53 -21.99 6.31
CA VAL A 816 34.65 -21.29 5.64
C VAL A 816 35.57 -20.65 6.68
N LEU A 817 36.88 -20.77 6.47
CA LEU A 817 37.93 -20.10 7.23
C LEU A 817 38.81 -19.31 6.26
N ALA A 818 39.05 -18.03 6.53
CA ALA A 818 39.87 -17.15 5.70
C ALA A 818 40.90 -16.37 6.52
N TYR A 819 42.09 -16.13 5.98
CA TYR A 819 43.20 -15.51 6.72
C TYR A 819 43.95 -14.46 5.90
N TRP A 820 44.32 -13.35 6.56
CA TRP A 820 45.19 -12.29 6.01
C TRP A 820 46.44 -12.16 6.90
N PRO A 821 47.60 -12.66 6.43
CA PRO A 821 48.84 -12.69 7.23
C PRO A 821 49.37 -11.31 7.61
N ASP A 822 49.24 -10.33 6.72
CA ASP A 822 49.81 -8.99 6.90
C ASP A 822 49.15 -8.21 8.04
N HIS A 823 47.94 -8.61 8.43
CA HIS A 823 47.14 -7.97 9.49
C HIS A 823 46.81 -8.92 10.63
N ASP A 824 47.37 -10.14 10.59
CA ASP A 824 47.01 -11.26 11.48
C ASP A 824 45.50 -11.36 11.71
N LEU A 825 44.72 -11.31 10.61
CA LEU A 825 43.26 -11.33 10.65
C LEU A 825 42.77 -12.71 10.22
N LEU A 826 42.07 -13.39 11.12
CA LEU A 826 41.40 -14.66 10.86
C LEU A 826 39.89 -14.45 10.87
N VAL A 827 39.19 -14.92 9.84
CA VAL A 827 37.74 -14.85 9.72
C VAL A 827 37.18 -16.26 9.68
N ALA A 828 36.31 -16.59 10.63
CA ALA A 828 35.53 -17.82 10.62
C ALA A 828 34.10 -17.53 10.21
N VAL A 829 33.57 -18.33 9.30
CA VAL A 829 32.25 -18.15 8.71
C VAL A 829 31.41 -19.37 8.99
N GLU A 830 30.23 -19.17 9.54
CA GLU A 830 29.17 -20.15 9.65
C GLU A 830 28.12 -19.86 8.57
N CYS A 831 27.94 -20.77 7.62
CA CYS A 831 26.97 -20.69 6.55
C CYS A 831 25.70 -21.42 6.97
N LYS A 832 24.57 -20.70 7.02
CA LYS A 832 23.28 -21.31 7.36
C LYS A 832 22.13 -20.80 6.52
N TYR A 833 21.42 -21.75 5.92
CA TYR A 833 20.14 -21.51 5.30
C TYR A 833 19.01 -21.64 6.33
N ASN A 834 18.33 -20.53 6.59
CA ASN A 834 17.21 -20.47 7.51
C ASN A 834 15.91 -20.25 6.74
N GLN A 835 14.89 -21.05 7.08
CA GLN A 835 13.57 -20.91 6.51
C GLN A 835 12.90 -19.63 7.01
N PRO A 836 12.06 -18.99 6.18
CA PRO A 836 11.30 -17.83 6.61
C PRO A 836 10.31 -18.19 7.72
N PHE A 837 10.11 -17.26 8.65
CA PHE A 837 9.08 -17.39 9.67
C PHE A 837 7.84 -16.58 9.27
N TYR A 838 6.66 -17.18 9.45
CA TYR A 838 5.38 -16.58 9.03
C TYR A 838 4.48 -16.20 10.21
N THR A 839 4.81 -16.67 11.41
CA THR A 839 4.10 -16.41 12.66
C THR A 839 5.08 -16.07 13.78
N MET A 840 4.59 -15.48 14.87
CA MET A 840 5.41 -15.23 16.07
C MET A 840 5.98 -16.51 16.67
N LYS A 841 5.23 -17.62 16.57
CA LYS A 841 5.67 -18.97 16.94
C LYS A 841 6.87 -19.42 16.12
N ASP A 842 6.85 -19.22 14.81
CA ASP A 842 7.98 -19.55 13.93
C ASP A 842 9.17 -18.61 14.18
N GLY A 843 8.91 -17.33 14.45
CA GLY A 843 9.92 -16.36 14.86
C GLY A 843 10.64 -16.80 16.13
N ARG A 844 9.90 -17.24 17.15
CA ARG A 844 10.47 -17.82 18.37
C ARG A 844 11.30 -19.07 18.08
N ARG A 845 10.79 -20.01 17.27
CA ARG A 845 11.54 -21.21 16.87
C ARG A 845 12.86 -20.87 16.18
N LEU A 846 12.86 -19.86 15.32
CA LEU A 846 14.05 -19.38 14.64
C LEU A 846 15.04 -18.76 15.62
N ARG A 847 14.58 -17.89 16.53
CA ARG A 847 15.40 -17.35 17.62
C ARG A 847 16.07 -18.47 18.39
N ASP A 848 15.27 -19.42 18.83
CA ASP A 848 15.71 -20.50 19.69
C ASP A 848 16.68 -21.46 18.97
N LYS A 849 16.53 -21.63 17.65
CA LYS A 849 17.48 -22.38 16.81
C LYS A 849 18.83 -21.67 16.71
N ILE A 850 18.82 -20.36 16.49
CA ILE A 850 20.06 -19.58 16.28
C ILE A 850 20.76 -19.32 17.62
N PHE A 851 20.03 -18.82 18.60
CA PHE A 851 20.57 -18.30 19.87
C PHE A 851 20.34 -19.23 21.07
N GLY A 852 19.49 -20.25 20.93
CA GLY A 852 19.24 -21.22 22.00
C GLY A 852 18.08 -20.85 22.94
N HIS A 853 17.77 -21.76 23.85
CA HIS A 853 16.60 -21.69 24.75
C HIS A 853 16.96 -21.48 26.24
N LYS A 854 18.20 -21.77 26.65
CA LYS A 854 18.69 -21.80 28.05
C LYS A 854 20.18 -21.45 28.10
N GLU A 855 20.71 -21.03 29.25
CA GLU A 855 22.14 -20.73 29.43
C GLU A 855 23.08 -21.86 28.94
N ASP A 856 22.67 -23.12 29.11
CA ASP A 856 23.44 -24.31 28.71
C ASP A 856 23.27 -24.72 27.24
N ASN A 857 22.24 -24.21 26.55
CA ASN A 857 22.00 -24.48 25.13
C ASN A 857 21.95 -23.16 24.38
N LYS A 858 23.12 -22.73 23.89
CA LYS A 858 23.34 -21.50 23.13
C LYS A 858 23.04 -21.62 21.63
N GLY A 859 22.32 -22.66 21.19
CA GLY A 859 21.92 -22.83 19.79
C GLY A 859 23.09 -22.93 18.81
N GLN A 860 22.91 -22.40 17.61
CA GLN A 860 23.95 -22.32 16.58
C GLN A 860 25.09 -21.38 16.99
N ILE A 861 24.80 -20.23 17.60
CA ILE A 861 25.81 -19.27 18.07
C ILE A 861 26.72 -19.90 19.13
N GLY A 862 26.19 -20.77 19.98
CA GLY A 862 27.00 -21.57 20.91
C GLY A 862 28.05 -22.45 20.25
N LYS A 863 27.78 -22.95 19.03
CA LYS A 863 28.77 -23.70 18.24
C LYS A 863 29.81 -22.76 17.65
N VAL A 864 29.39 -21.61 17.12
CA VAL A 864 30.28 -20.57 16.58
C VAL A 864 31.27 -20.10 17.64
N LEU A 865 30.80 -19.74 18.84
CA LEU A 865 31.66 -19.29 19.94
C LEU A 865 32.64 -20.37 20.43
N ARG A 866 32.23 -21.64 20.49
CA ARG A 866 33.14 -22.75 20.84
C ARG A 866 34.25 -22.92 19.80
N ARG A 867 33.91 -22.78 18.53
CA ARG A 867 34.89 -22.80 17.43
C ARG A 867 35.81 -21.57 17.48
N GLY A 868 35.33 -20.41 17.87
CA GLY A 868 36.14 -19.22 18.13
C GLY A 868 37.18 -19.44 19.23
N ALA A 869 36.75 -19.96 20.39
CA ALA A 869 37.67 -20.29 21.48
C ALA A 869 38.72 -21.34 21.08
N PHE A 870 38.33 -22.34 20.28
CA PHE A 870 39.25 -23.32 19.70
C PHE A 870 40.29 -22.66 18.78
N LEU A 871 39.87 -21.72 17.92
CA LEU A 871 40.76 -20.98 17.04
C LEU A 871 41.73 -20.10 17.82
N GLU A 872 41.29 -19.42 18.87
CA GLU A 872 42.15 -18.61 19.74
C GLU A 872 43.21 -19.47 20.45
N GLN A 873 42.82 -20.64 20.98
CA GLN A 873 43.74 -21.52 21.69
C GLN A 873 44.78 -22.18 20.78
N HIS A 874 44.40 -22.52 19.55
CA HIS A 874 45.21 -23.35 18.65
C HIS A 874 45.73 -22.63 17.40
N ARG A 875 45.51 -21.31 17.29
CA ARG A 875 45.80 -20.46 16.12
C ARG A 875 47.10 -20.80 15.42
N THR A 876 48.24 -20.66 16.11
CA THR A 876 49.57 -20.87 15.52
C THR A 876 49.71 -22.29 14.95
N ARG A 877 49.26 -23.29 15.70
CA ARG A 877 49.36 -24.69 15.27
C ARG A 877 48.45 -24.96 14.07
N MET A 878 47.27 -24.38 14.03
CA MET A 878 46.34 -24.51 12.91
C MET A 878 46.89 -23.88 11.63
N LEU A 879 47.49 -22.69 11.72
CA LEU A 879 48.15 -22.05 10.58
C LEU A 879 49.27 -22.94 10.02
N GLU A 880 50.08 -23.55 10.89
CA GLU A 880 51.13 -24.50 10.48
C GLU A 880 50.55 -25.73 9.77
N LEU A 881 49.50 -26.35 10.34
CA LEU A 881 48.85 -27.53 9.78
C LEU A 881 48.14 -27.26 8.44
N LEU A 882 47.66 -26.03 8.25
CA LEU A 882 47.06 -25.56 7.01
C LEU A 882 48.10 -25.12 5.96
N GLY A 883 49.37 -24.99 6.35
CA GLY A 883 50.41 -24.42 5.49
C GLY A 883 50.24 -22.94 5.21
N TRP A 884 49.59 -22.19 6.11
CA TRP A 884 49.37 -20.75 5.98
C TRP A 884 50.54 -19.95 6.59
N PRO A 885 50.84 -18.74 6.09
CA PRO A 885 51.99 -17.96 6.55
C PRO A 885 51.89 -17.53 8.02
N LYS A 886 53.04 -17.38 8.68
CA LYS A 886 53.11 -16.80 10.03
C LYS A 886 52.79 -15.29 9.97
N PRO A 887 52.15 -14.73 11.02
CA PRO A 887 51.77 -13.31 11.04
C PRO A 887 52.98 -12.37 11.06
N VAL A 888 52.81 -11.17 10.49
CA VAL A 888 53.85 -10.13 10.43
C VAL A 888 53.62 -9.11 11.55
N ASN A 889 54.28 -9.23 12.70
CA ASN A 889 54.30 -8.25 13.82
C ASN A 889 53.01 -7.39 13.99
N ALA A 890 51.85 -8.02 13.90
CA ALA A 890 50.53 -7.40 13.98
C ALA A 890 49.78 -8.00 15.18
N ALA A 891 48.83 -7.24 15.74
CA ALA A 891 47.98 -7.77 16.80
C ALA A 891 47.01 -8.81 16.24
N GLU A 892 46.84 -9.93 16.95
CA GLU A 892 45.89 -10.96 16.57
C GLU A 892 44.47 -10.39 16.46
N ARG A 893 43.85 -10.59 15.30
CA ARG A 893 42.45 -10.24 15.05
C ARG A 893 41.65 -11.47 14.66
N TYR A 894 40.43 -11.52 15.16
CA TYR A 894 39.47 -12.58 14.88
C TYR A 894 38.09 -11.97 14.62
N VAL A 895 37.43 -12.43 13.57
CA VAL A 895 36.06 -12.01 13.21
C VAL A 895 35.21 -13.24 12.93
N GLU A 896 34.02 -13.26 13.53
CA GLU A 896 33.01 -14.30 13.32
C GLU A 896 31.90 -13.78 12.42
N LEU A 897 31.62 -14.50 11.34
CA LEU A 897 30.49 -14.20 10.45
C LEU A 897 29.46 -15.32 10.48
N TYR A 898 28.19 -14.95 10.53
CA TYR A 898 27.06 -15.80 10.24
C TYR A 898 26.50 -15.40 8.88
N VAL A 899 26.84 -16.17 7.85
CA VAL A 899 26.43 -15.90 6.48
C VAL A 899 25.17 -16.70 6.15
N SER A 900 24.16 -16.00 5.64
CA SER A 900 22.88 -16.58 5.29
C SER A 900 22.40 -16.10 3.94
N ARG A 901 21.44 -16.82 3.35
CA ARG A 901 20.76 -16.38 2.13
C ARG A 901 19.87 -15.17 2.38
N ASP A 902 19.19 -15.13 3.52
CA ASP A 902 18.20 -14.14 3.92
C ASP A 902 18.43 -13.71 5.36
N ILE A 903 18.23 -12.42 5.67
CA ILE A 903 18.36 -11.86 7.02
C ILE A 903 16.98 -11.76 7.68
N TYR A 904 16.90 -12.18 8.94
CA TYR A 904 15.67 -12.22 9.73
C TYR A 904 15.75 -11.31 10.96
N TYR A 905 14.60 -10.98 11.57
CA TYR A 905 14.50 -10.06 12.71
C TYR A 905 15.55 -10.30 13.79
N TRP A 906 15.73 -11.55 14.23
CA TRP A 906 16.68 -11.92 15.28
C TRP A 906 18.16 -11.78 14.89
N MET A 907 18.47 -11.70 13.60
CA MET A 907 19.82 -11.47 13.10
C MET A 907 20.17 -9.97 13.09
N VAL A 908 19.15 -9.11 12.94
CA VAL A 908 19.29 -7.65 13.07
C VAL A 908 19.23 -7.24 14.54
N HIS A 909 18.41 -7.94 15.33
CA HIS A 909 18.21 -7.70 16.75
C HIS A 909 18.41 -8.99 17.56
N PRO A 910 19.68 -9.38 17.79
CA PRO A 910 19.99 -10.52 18.65
C PRO A 910 19.36 -10.37 20.04
N PRO A 911 18.83 -11.45 20.64
CA PRO A 911 18.22 -11.42 21.97
C PRO A 911 19.24 -11.13 23.09
N TYR A 912 20.53 -11.29 22.82
CA TYR A 912 21.64 -10.90 23.68
C TYR A 912 22.84 -10.49 22.82
N PRO A 913 23.77 -9.67 23.35
CA PRO A 913 24.96 -9.26 22.60
C PRO A 913 25.79 -10.47 22.14
N VAL A 914 26.14 -10.50 20.86
CA VAL A 914 27.01 -11.51 20.27
C VAL A 914 28.10 -10.83 19.45
N PRO A 915 29.36 -11.34 19.45
CA PRO A 915 30.43 -10.80 18.62
C PRO A 915 30.28 -11.16 17.13
N THR A 916 29.39 -12.11 16.81
CA THR A 916 29.15 -12.59 15.45
C THR A 916 28.39 -11.57 14.60
N HIS A 917 28.89 -11.25 13.41
CA HIS A 917 28.21 -10.41 12.44
C HIS A 917 27.30 -11.23 11.52
N PHE A 918 26.04 -10.82 11.36
CA PHE A 918 25.10 -11.47 10.45
C PHE A 918 25.11 -10.78 9.09
N VAL A 919 25.40 -11.54 8.03
CA VAL A 919 25.60 -10.99 6.68
C VAL A 919 24.86 -11.84 5.65
N ARG A 920 24.28 -11.19 4.64
CA ARG A 920 23.72 -11.89 3.48
C ARG A 920 24.84 -12.24 2.51
N VAL A 921 24.82 -13.45 1.95
CA VAL A 921 25.84 -13.86 0.96
C VAL A 921 25.94 -12.90 -0.23
N SER A 922 24.82 -12.37 -0.73
CA SER A 922 24.80 -11.43 -1.86
C SER A 922 25.38 -10.06 -1.52
N THR A 923 25.47 -9.69 -0.24
CA THR A 923 26.07 -8.42 0.23
C THR A 923 27.43 -8.62 0.90
N LEU A 924 27.91 -9.87 1.01
CA LEU A 924 29.13 -10.21 1.73
C LEU A 924 30.35 -9.50 1.15
N ASP A 925 30.50 -9.46 -0.17
CA ASP A 925 31.63 -8.77 -0.83
C ASP A 925 31.66 -7.27 -0.49
N SER A 926 30.50 -6.60 -0.52
CA SER A 926 30.40 -5.19 -0.13
C SER A 926 30.66 -4.99 1.35
N TRP A 927 30.17 -5.89 2.20
CA TRP A 927 30.38 -5.85 3.65
C TRP A 927 31.87 -6.00 3.99
N LEU A 928 32.58 -6.91 3.33
CA LEU A 928 34.04 -7.07 3.51
C LEU A 928 34.77 -5.76 3.20
N LYS A 929 34.45 -5.11 2.08
CA LYS A 929 35.08 -3.85 1.66
C LYS A 929 34.77 -2.68 2.59
N THR A 930 33.52 -2.56 3.01
CA THR A 930 33.05 -1.38 3.75
C THR A 930 33.28 -1.48 5.24
N GLU A 931 33.07 -2.66 5.84
CA GLU A 931 33.13 -2.86 7.28
C GLU A 931 34.44 -3.52 7.70
N LEU A 932 34.78 -4.69 7.13
CA LEU A 932 35.94 -5.47 7.57
C LEU A 932 37.27 -4.78 7.23
N PHE A 933 37.42 -4.36 5.97
CA PHE A 933 38.69 -3.81 5.48
C PHE A 933 38.92 -2.38 5.95
N THR A 934 37.87 -1.56 6.00
CA THR A 934 37.95 -0.21 6.58
C THR A 934 38.33 -0.26 8.07
N ALA A 935 37.71 -1.14 8.86
CA ALA A 935 38.07 -1.34 10.27
C ALA A 935 39.46 -1.99 10.45
N ALA A 936 40.04 -2.56 9.38
CA ALA A 936 41.35 -3.17 9.37
C ALA A 936 42.45 -2.33 8.72
N SER A 937 42.11 -1.14 8.18
CA SER A 937 43.01 -0.34 7.34
C SER A 937 43.61 -1.15 6.19
N LEU A 938 42.83 -2.09 5.66
CA LEU A 938 43.12 -2.90 4.47
C LEU A 938 42.63 -2.12 3.22
N PRO A 939 43.36 -2.15 2.09
CA PRO A 939 42.95 -1.49 0.85
C PRO A 939 41.74 -2.12 0.17
#